data_AF-A0A267T4S6-F1
#
_entry.id   AF-A0A267T4S6-F1
#
_cell.length_a   1.000
_cell.length_b   1.000
_cell.length_c   1.000
_cell.angle_alpha   90.00
_cell.angle_beta   90.00
_cell.angle_gamma   90.00
#
_symmetry.space_group_name_H-M   'P 1'
#
loop_
_entity.id
_entity.type
_entity.pdbx_description
1 polymer ?
#
loop_
_entity_poly.entity_id
_entity_poly.type
_entity_poly.pdbx_seq_one_letter_code
_entity_poly.pdbx_strand_id
1 'polypeptide(L)'
;MKNSNKKLRIRAAIDNSIKTYIDKSEKYKGFMPKYKVKAQDKEHFEDFAEKHITLKSRAKYELDLVEELKSRSFNSYWGTFQLDPNDLYAKMVIEKLKISYREYRNCIELNFDYFRTPAERAYTKIKERQAEVIYTHAVHCHPDVDPKCFRIWEEISWKTNANVAKEPQYLKRNGLVLFEKGLGYGAWDSNGVWGVSPHTIVKAWFLSGAKDCQKFRVILHHLHILGKKYGRYDGDDFIQNIRKNASAEETSYFLKGKRFVQQWTNYGRNFKYKDFVRVGKVKSLPIRLALITDTGTYEAKFNGWRYQSLNYEYASKVQKMSKADQAKILPSKAAWYYLYGRCPFDNSEATNKDIPKPSFLSRWKKGAATFAKLCQHFGKDKSMLLPNFNLATLFGSEAEILKFVNNNTHRKYVSLEQLKGSNVIHDFGQFTLPTSEFSISWKDFVMKYPEALKFSTNWVNVENTLGRLPKSLVELRNTVAQFHYENVTNPLCAVACFELKLSQYQFERYQALYNNLKVAESCPHVHVTQNGFTFRKLAYDDPKGALLGLITNCCQHLEGAASACAKHGVQEESSAFYVVEKDGKIIAQSWAWRSQKGDLVFDSIEAVSNVYQDSIASMYQLASEKIIGKLGINRVLVGSTSYGITYNIKNILQKGSEIFSEQMVKDCSYMDGKNQWLLAETGDEPIKLKKRDIKPSIKPKHQSIVSNTLLEGSDVYCEYCDAEVHPDCEICPNCHENIAEWV
;
A
#
# COMPACT_ATOMS: atom_id res chain seq x y z
N MET A 1 -68.52 22.92 -27.02
CA MET A 1 -67.50 23.64 -27.83
C MET A 1 -66.31 23.89 -26.90
N LYS A 2 -65.05 23.50 -27.15
CA LYS A 2 -64.31 23.13 -28.36
C LYS A 2 -63.36 21.96 -28.05
N ASN A 3 -63.54 20.84 -28.77
CA ASN A 3 -62.49 19.84 -28.97
C ASN A 3 -61.43 20.43 -29.90
N SER A 4 -60.16 20.34 -29.52
CA SER A 4 -59.02 20.77 -30.33
C SER A 4 -58.71 19.72 -31.40
N ASN A 5 -59.33 19.89 -32.57
CA ASN A 5 -58.96 19.21 -33.81
C ASN A 5 -57.49 19.52 -34.17
N LYS A 6 -56.58 18.58 -33.96
CA LYS A 6 -55.28 18.56 -34.66
C LYS A 6 -55.50 17.98 -36.05
N LYS A 7 -55.75 18.86 -37.03
CA LYS A 7 -55.59 18.53 -38.45
C LYS A 7 -54.10 18.28 -38.73
N LEU A 8 -53.77 17.14 -39.32
CA LEU A 8 -52.43 16.88 -39.85
C LEU A 8 -52.19 17.83 -41.04
N ARG A 9 -51.41 18.90 -40.83
CA ARG A 9 -50.86 19.74 -41.90
C ARG A 9 -49.34 19.65 -41.78
N ILE A 10 -48.70 18.87 -42.64
CA ILE A 10 -47.24 18.88 -42.74
C ILE A 10 -46.84 19.89 -43.81
N ARG A 11 -46.25 21.00 -43.36
CA ARG A 11 -45.41 21.87 -44.18
C ARG A 11 -44.15 21.07 -44.53
N ALA A 12 -43.84 20.94 -45.81
CA ALA A 12 -42.55 20.43 -46.28
C ALA A 12 -41.44 21.37 -45.78
N ALA A 13 -40.68 20.94 -44.77
CA ALA A 13 -39.44 21.58 -44.37
C ALA A 13 -38.36 21.17 -45.38
N ILE A 14 -38.12 22.05 -46.34
CA ILE A 14 -36.87 22.11 -47.10
C ILE A 14 -35.83 22.64 -46.11
N ASP A 15 -35.08 21.75 -45.46
CA ASP A 15 -33.96 22.15 -44.63
C ASP A 15 -32.62 21.88 -45.34
N ASN A 16 -31.98 22.99 -45.70
CA ASN A 16 -30.74 23.11 -46.46
C ASN A 16 -29.52 22.86 -45.57
N SER A 17 -29.25 21.62 -45.18
CA SER A 17 -27.96 21.31 -44.53
C SER A 17 -27.42 19.92 -44.85
N ILE A 18 -27.23 19.63 -46.14
CA ILE A 18 -26.18 18.71 -46.57
C ILE A 18 -24.97 19.57 -46.93
N LYS A 19 -23.95 19.60 -46.05
CA LYS A 19 -22.59 19.96 -46.48
C LYS A 19 -22.12 18.85 -47.42
N THR A 20 -22.23 19.12 -48.71
CA THR A 20 -21.61 18.32 -49.77
C THR A 20 -20.09 18.35 -49.56
N TYR A 21 -19.51 17.18 -49.31
CA TYR A 21 -18.09 16.99 -49.57
C TYR A 21 -17.91 17.11 -51.09
N ILE A 22 -17.39 18.25 -51.54
CA ILE A 22 -16.85 18.40 -52.89
C ILE A 22 -15.56 17.57 -52.90
N ASP A 23 -15.66 16.34 -53.42
CA ASP A 23 -14.50 15.63 -53.92
C ASP A 23 -13.92 16.46 -55.09
N LYS A 24 -12.66 16.88 -54.96
CA LYS A 24 -11.92 17.63 -55.98
C LYS A 24 -11.23 16.70 -56.99
N SER A 25 -11.57 15.40 -57.02
CA SER A 25 -11.13 14.55 -58.12
C SER A 25 -11.83 14.99 -59.42
N GLU A 26 -11.06 15.29 -60.47
CA GLU A 26 -11.56 15.73 -61.78
C GLU A 26 -12.49 14.73 -62.49
N LYS A 27 -12.76 13.57 -61.88
CA LYS A 27 -13.36 12.41 -62.54
C LYS A 27 -14.89 12.44 -62.66
N TYR A 28 -15.59 13.46 -62.14
CA TYR A 28 -17.06 13.49 -62.11
C TYR A 28 -17.74 14.81 -62.56
N LYS A 29 -17.04 15.69 -63.30
CA LYS A 29 -17.70 16.81 -64.01
C LYS A 29 -18.46 16.28 -65.24
N GLY A 30 -19.73 15.90 -65.09
CA GLY A 30 -20.55 15.54 -66.26
C GLY A 30 -21.98 15.10 -66.01
N PHE A 31 -22.34 14.65 -64.81
CA PHE A 31 -23.69 14.11 -64.57
C PHE A 31 -24.46 14.94 -63.55
N MET A 32 -25.16 15.97 -64.03
CA MET A 32 -26.52 16.36 -63.56
C MET A 32 -27.00 17.61 -64.32
N PRO A 33 -28.13 17.55 -65.08
CA PRO A 33 -28.71 18.73 -65.69
C PRO A 33 -29.48 19.54 -64.63
N LYS A 34 -29.32 20.87 -64.65
CA LYS A 34 -30.12 21.81 -63.84
C LYS A 34 -31.43 22.11 -64.56
N TYR A 35 -32.56 21.69 -64.00
CA TYR A 35 -33.88 22.20 -64.41
C TYR A 35 -34.45 23.14 -63.35
N LYS A 36 -34.91 24.33 -63.78
CA LYS A 36 -35.77 25.24 -63.03
C LYS A 36 -37.19 25.08 -63.58
N VAL A 37 -38.17 24.87 -62.71
CA VAL A 37 -39.60 24.88 -63.09
C VAL A 37 -40.31 26.03 -62.37
N LYS A 38 -41.07 26.83 -63.13
CA LYS A 38 -41.93 27.91 -62.65
C LYS A 38 -43.33 27.35 -62.33
N ALA A 39 -43.99 27.97 -61.35
CA ALA A 39 -45.29 27.57 -60.85
C ALA A 39 -46.43 28.04 -61.77
N GLN A 40 -46.99 27.12 -62.55
CA GLN A 40 -48.38 27.12 -63.04
C GLN A 40 -48.56 25.86 -63.89
N ASP A 41 -49.19 24.84 -63.31
CA ASP A 41 -50.07 23.85 -63.98
C ASP A 41 -50.53 22.85 -62.91
N LYS A 42 -51.85 22.72 -62.74
CA LYS A 42 -52.50 22.02 -61.62
C LYS A 42 -53.06 20.64 -61.98
N GLU A 43 -52.79 20.15 -63.20
CA GLU A 43 -53.29 18.86 -63.71
C GLU A 43 -52.23 17.74 -63.77
N HIS A 44 -51.13 17.89 -63.03
CA HIS A 44 -50.10 16.84 -62.91
C HIS A 44 -49.82 16.48 -61.44
N PHE A 45 -50.87 16.21 -60.66
CA PHE A 45 -50.70 15.75 -59.27
C PHE A 45 -50.80 14.23 -59.10
N GLU A 46 -51.44 13.50 -60.02
CA GLU A 46 -51.58 12.04 -59.90
C GLU A 46 -50.28 11.29 -60.23
N ASP A 47 -49.51 11.72 -61.24
CA ASP A 47 -48.23 11.08 -61.60
C ASP A 47 -47.04 11.59 -60.73
N PHE A 48 -47.18 12.76 -60.11
CA PHE A 48 -46.12 13.40 -59.30
C PHE A 48 -46.00 12.80 -57.89
N ALA A 49 -47.11 12.36 -57.30
CA ALA A 49 -47.11 11.68 -56.01
C ALA A 49 -46.47 10.28 -56.09
N GLU A 50 -46.62 9.58 -57.22
CA GLU A 50 -46.06 8.23 -57.39
C GLU A 50 -44.55 8.23 -57.70
N LYS A 51 -44.05 9.24 -58.43
CA LYS A 51 -42.63 9.31 -58.84
C LYS A 51 -41.70 10.09 -57.90
N HIS A 52 -42.22 10.96 -57.01
CA HIS A 52 -41.36 11.87 -56.23
C HIS A 52 -41.50 11.84 -54.70
N ILE A 53 -42.35 10.98 -54.15
CA ILE A 53 -42.19 10.61 -52.74
C ILE A 53 -41.00 9.65 -52.64
N THR A 54 -39.91 10.09 -52.03
CA THR A 54 -38.76 9.20 -51.81
C THR A 54 -39.23 7.94 -51.09
N LEU A 55 -38.71 6.78 -51.47
CA LEU A 55 -39.05 5.48 -50.84
C LEU A 55 -38.93 5.52 -49.30
N LYS A 56 -38.01 6.35 -48.79
CA LYS A 56 -37.83 6.63 -47.35
C LYS A 56 -39.01 7.40 -46.73
N SER A 57 -39.51 8.42 -47.41
CA SER A 57 -40.69 9.19 -46.99
C SER A 57 -41.96 8.32 -47.04
N ARG A 58 -42.08 7.45 -48.05
CA ARG A 58 -43.18 6.49 -48.20
C ARG A 58 -43.20 5.47 -47.06
N ALA A 59 -42.05 4.84 -46.78
CA ALA A 59 -41.90 3.89 -45.68
C ALA A 59 -42.15 4.54 -44.32
N LYS A 60 -41.75 5.82 -44.14
CA LYS A 60 -42.01 6.56 -42.90
C LYS A 60 -43.50 6.87 -42.70
N TYR A 61 -44.22 7.28 -43.74
CA TYR A 61 -45.67 7.52 -43.66
C TYR A 61 -46.44 6.24 -43.31
N GLU A 62 -46.07 5.11 -43.93
CA GLU A 62 -46.67 3.79 -43.63
C GLU A 62 -46.39 3.34 -42.18
N LEU A 63 -45.19 3.63 -41.66
CA LEU A 63 -44.81 3.35 -40.27
C LEU A 63 -45.59 4.21 -39.27
N ASP A 64 -45.69 5.51 -39.54
CA ASP A 64 -46.37 6.46 -38.66
C ASP A 64 -47.89 6.16 -38.63
N LEU A 65 -48.49 5.77 -39.76
CA LEU A 65 -49.89 5.31 -39.84
C LEU A 65 -50.15 4.04 -39.02
N VAL A 66 -49.24 3.07 -39.06
CA VAL A 66 -49.34 1.81 -38.30
C VAL A 66 -49.16 2.04 -36.80
N GLU A 67 -48.26 2.93 -36.39
CA GLU A 67 -48.08 3.32 -34.98
C GLU A 67 -49.32 4.02 -34.42
N GLU A 68 -49.92 4.95 -35.18
CA GLU A 68 -51.13 5.66 -34.76
C GLU A 68 -52.36 4.75 -34.69
N LEU A 69 -52.46 3.73 -35.56
CA LEU A 69 -53.48 2.69 -35.48
C LEU A 69 -53.31 1.79 -34.24
N LYS A 70 -52.07 1.55 -33.79
CA LYS A 70 -51.76 0.74 -32.59
C LYS A 70 -51.98 1.49 -31.27
N SER A 71 -51.84 2.81 -31.27
CA SER A 71 -51.79 3.61 -30.03
C SER A 71 -53.16 3.95 -29.42
N ARG A 72 -54.27 3.47 -29.98
CA ARG A 72 -55.63 3.75 -29.46
C ARG A 72 -56.33 2.47 -29.04
N SER A 73 -56.90 2.46 -27.83
CA SER A 73 -57.74 1.35 -27.34
C SER A 73 -59.17 1.54 -27.82
N PHE A 74 -59.73 0.53 -28.47
CA PHE A 74 -61.10 0.57 -29.00
C PHE A 74 -61.96 -0.49 -28.30
N ASN A 75 -63.16 -0.11 -27.86
CA ASN A 75 -64.11 -0.99 -27.15
C ASN A 75 -65.27 -1.49 -28.04
N SER A 76 -65.20 -1.33 -29.37
CA SER A 76 -66.22 -1.81 -30.32
C SER A 76 -65.61 -2.31 -31.64
N TYR A 77 -66.31 -3.25 -32.31
CA TYR A 77 -65.88 -3.96 -33.54
C TYR A 77 -65.57 -3.05 -34.75
N TRP A 78 -66.08 -1.82 -34.75
CA TRP A 78 -65.77 -0.79 -35.75
C TRP A 78 -65.21 0.45 -35.04
N GLY A 79 -64.14 1.01 -35.61
CA GLY A 79 -63.52 2.25 -35.13
C GLY A 79 -63.58 3.33 -36.22
N THR A 80 -64.15 4.49 -35.89
CA THR A 80 -64.28 5.62 -36.81
C THR A 80 -62.93 6.36 -36.93
N PHE A 81 -62.30 6.33 -38.10
CA PHE A 81 -61.06 7.06 -38.38
C PHE A 81 -61.38 8.29 -39.25
N GLN A 82 -61.11 9.50 -38.76
CA GLN A 82 -61.24 10.71 -39.57
C GLN A 82 -60.07 10.83 -40.58
N LEU A 83 -60.10 10.01 -41.61
CA LEU A 83 -59.35 10.22 -42.84
C LEU A 83 -60.22 11.02 -43.81
N ASP A 84 -59.61 11.98 -44.52
CA ASP A 84 -60.30 12.67 -45.61
C ASP A 84 -60.70 11.61 -46.65
N PRO A 85 -61.99 11.45 -46.99
CA PRO A 85 -62.42 10.45 -47.95
C PRO A 85 -61.85 10.70 -49.35
N ASN A 86 -61.21 11.84 -49.61
CA ASN A 86 -60.50 12.12 -50.85
C ASN A 86 -59.00 11.80 -50.81
N ASP A 87 -58.46 11.28 -49.69
CA ASP A 87 -57.07 10.82 -49.60
C ASP A 87 -56.90 9.46 -50.29
N LEU A 88 -56.73 9.52 -51.62
CA LEU A 88 -56.54 8.37 -52.50
C LEU A 88 -55.36 7.48 -52.07
N TYR A 89 -54.31 8.05 -51.48
CA TYR A 89 -53.14 7.28 -51.05
C TYR A 89 -53.44 6.47 -49.80
N ALA A 90 -54.15 7.04 -48.83
CA ALA A 90 -54.59 6.31 -47.63
C ALA A 90 -55.50 5.13 -48.00
N LYS A 91 -56.47 5.34 -48.91
CA LYS A 91 -57.33 4.26 -49.43
C LYS A 91 -56.52 3.15 -50.10
N MET A 92 -55.59 3.51 -50.98
CA MET A 92 -54.75 2.54 -51.69
C MET A 92 -53.86 1.72 -50.74
N VAL A 93 -53.40 2.32 -49.63
CA VAL A 93 -52.66 1.60 -48.57
C VAL A 93 -53.58 0.67 -47.78
N ILE A 94 -54.78 1.12 -47.39
CA ILE A 94 -55.78 0.31 -46.68
C ILE A 94 -56.20 -0.92 -47.50
N GLU A 95 -56.48 -0.72 -48.80
CA GLU A 95 -56.81 -1.80 -49.74
C GLU A 95 -55.65 -2.78 -49.93
N LYS A 96 -54.41 -2.30 -50.08
CA LYS A 96 -53.22 -3.16 -50.17
C LYS A 96 -52.97 -3.97 -48.91
N LEU A 97 -53.26 -3.40 -47.74
CA LEU A 97 -53.19 -4.09 -46.46
C LEU A 97 -54.36 -5.05 -46.24
N LYS A 98 -55.33 -5.09 -47.17
CA LYS A 98 -56.54 -5.92 -47.13
C LYS A 98 -57.39 -5.71 -45.88
N ILE A 99 -57.46 -4.47 -45.41
CA ILE A 99 -58.29 -4.09 -44.25
C ILE A 99 -59.68 -3.73 -44.77
N SER A 100 -60.71 -4.43 -44.32
CA SER A 100 -62.09 -4.11 -44.68
C SER A 100 -62.48 -2.75 -44.11
N TYR A 101 -63.05 -1.88 -44.95
CA TYR A 101 -63.50 -0.57 -44.53
C TYR A 101 -64.89 -0.25 -45.09
N ARG A 102 -65.57 0.73 -44.48
CA ARG A 102 -66.77 1.36 -45.04
C ARG A 102 -66.62 2.87 -44.98
N GLU A 103 -67.17 3.54 -45.97
CA GLU A 103 -67.28 4.99 -45.93
C GLU A 103 -68.53 5.36 -45.13
N TYR A 104 -68.37 6.20 -44.12
CA TYR A 104 -69.48 6.67 -43.31
C TYR A 104 -69.40 8.20 -43.17
N ARG A 105 -70.34 8.90 -43.81
CA ARG A 105 -70.34 10.36 -43.97
C ARG A 105 -69.04 10.86 -44.62
N ASN A 106 -68.20 11.58 -43.87
CA ASN A 106 -66.99 12.25 -44.35
C ASN A 106 -65.71 11.61 -43.80
N CYS A 107 -65.76 10.31 -43.49
CA CYS A 107 -64.64 9.57 -42.92
C CYS A 107 -64.71 8.08 -43.30
N ILE A 108 -63.58 7.38 -43.14
CA ILE A 108 -63.45 5.96 -43.40
C ILE A 108 -63.50 5.20 -42.06
N GLU A 109 -64.46 4.31 -41.89
CA GLU A 109 -64.51 3.38 -40.75
C GLU A 109 -63.85 2.06 -41.12
N LEU A 110 -62.92 1.60 -40.28
CA LEU A 110 -62.20 0.34 -40.50
C LEU A 110 -62.81 -0.77 -39.63
N ASN A 111 -62.92 -1.98 -40.19
CA ASN A 111 -63.28 -3.19 -39.46
C ASN A 111 -62.02 -3.81 -38.85
N PHE A 112 -61.99 -3.93 -37.53
CA PHE A 112 -60.78 -4.34 -36.82
C PHE A 112 -60.70 -5.83 -36.47
N ASP A 113 -61.64 -6.68 -36.93
CA ASP A 113 -61.56 -8.14 -36.74
C ASP A 113 -60.28 -8.77 -37.35
N TYR A 114 -59.58 -8.06 -38.21
CA TYR A 114 -58.37 -8.54 -38.90
C TYR A 114 -57.03 -8.30 -38.18
N PHE A 115 -57.00 -7.59 -37.05
CA PHE A 115 -55.72 -7.09 -36.48
C PHE A 115 -54.99 -8.02 -35.49
N ARG A 116 -55.41 -9.27 -35.33
CA ARG A 116 -54.69 -10.18 -34.40
C ARG A 116 -53.40 -10.82 -34.91
N THR A 117 -53.02 -10.69 -36.19
CA THR A 117 -51.80 -11.34 -36.74
C THR A 117 -51.10 -10.72 -37.98
N PRO A 118 -51.69 -9.83 -38.81
CA PRO A 118 -51.01 -9.36 -40.05
C PRO A 118 -50.04 -8.17 -39.93
N ALA A 119 -50.11 -7.34 -38.90
CA ALA A 119 -49.30 -6.11 -38.81
C ALA A 119 -47.78 -6.38 -38.74
N GLU A 120 -47.37 -7.51 -38.16
CA GLU A 120 -45.97 -7.94 -38.08
C GLU A 120 -45.43 -8.43 -39.44
N ARG A 121 -46.28 -9.05 -40.28
CA ARG A 121 -45.88 -9.51 -41.62
C ARG A 121 -45.67 -8.35 -42.60
N ALA A 122 -46.52 -7.31 -42.52
CA ALA A 122 -46.37 -6.11 -43.33
C ALA A 122 -45.10 -5.32 -42.95
N TYR A 123 -44.82 -5.19 -41.65
CA TYR A 123 -43.62 -4.56 -41.13
C TYR A 123 -42.32 -5.29 -41.53
N THR A 124 -42.36 -6.63 -41.57
CA THR A 124 -41.23 -7.46 -42.00
C THR A 124 -40.88 -7.25 -43.48
N LYS A 125 -41.88 -7.20 -44.37
CA LYS A 125 -41.66 -6.97 -45.82
C LYS A 125 -41.11 -5.58 -46.15
N ILE A 126 -41.46 -4.56 -45.36
CA ILE A 126 -40.93 -3.19 -45.53
C ILE A 126 -39.44 -3.13 -45.14
N LYS A 127 -39.02 -3.91 -44.12
CA LYS A 127 -37.59 -4.02 -43.73
C LYS A 127 -36.75 -4.84 -44.70
N GLU A 128 -37.30 -5.90 -45.29
CA GLU A 128 -36.63 -6.71 -46.31
C GLU A 128 -36.20 -5.85 -47.51
N ARG A 129 -37.06 -4.92 -47.97
CA ARG A 129 -36.73 -3.97 -49.04
C ARG A 129 -35.65 -2.95 -48.70
N GLN A 130 -35.46 -2.60 -47.42
CA GLN A 130 -34.40 -1.69 -47.00
C GLN A 130 -33.01 -2.36 -47.04
N ALA A 131 -32.95 -3.66 -46.75
CA ALA A 131 -31.72 -4.46 -46.79
C ALA A 131 -31.25 -4.70 -48.23
N GLU A 132 -32.18 -4.97 -49.15
CA GLU A 132 -31.90 -5.20 -50.58
C GLU A 132 -31.29 -3.94 -51.28
N VAL A 133 -31.70 -2.75 -50.85
CA VAL A 133 -31.16 -1.46 -51.32
C VAL A 133 -29.75 -1.21 -50.80
N ILE A 134 -29.43 -1.60 -49.56
CA ILE A 134 -28.09 -1.49 -48.97
C ILE A 134 -27.13 -2.49 -49.61
N TYR A 135 -27.59 -3.73 -49.87
CA TYR A 135 -26.86 -4.76 -50.61
C TYR A 135 -26.47 -4.30 -52.02
N THR A 136 -27.43 -3.75 -52.76
CA THR A 136 -27.20 -3.26 -54.12
C THR A 136 -26.19 -2.10 -54.10
N HIS A 137 -26.31 -1.15 -53.16
CA HIS A 137 -25.38 -0.02 -53.06
C HIS A 137 -23.94 -0.44 -52.67
N ALA A 138 -23.79 -1.40 -51.75
CA ALA A 138 -22.47 -1.88 -51.29
C ALA A 138 -21.74 -2.69 -52.38
N VAL A 139 -22.45 -3.56 -53.10
CA VAL A 139 -21.89 -4.35 -54.20
C VAL A 139 -21.60 -3.48 -55.44
N HIS A 140 -22.41 -2.46 -55.71
CA HIS A 140 -22.18 -1.52 -56.81
C HIS A 140 -21.00 -0.58 -56.57
N CYS A 141 -20.75 -0.20 -55.32
CA CYS A 141 -19.62 0.67 -54.97
C CYS A 141 -18.30 -0.09 -54.77
N HIS A 142 -18.33 -1.38 -54.45
CA HIS A 142 -17.14 -2.20 -54.17
C HIS A 142 -17.28 -3.65 -54.67
N PRO A 143 -16.92 -3.93 -55.94
CA PRO A 143 -17.12 -5.24 -56.57
C PRO A 143 -16.25 -6.39 -56.03
N ASP A 144 -15.21 -6.08 -55.21
CA ASP A 144 -14.26 -7.07 -54.66
C ASP A 144 -14.66 -7.63 -53.28
N VAL A 145 -15.87 -7.33 -52.79
CA VAL A 145 -16.33 -7.78 -51.46
C VAL A 145 -16.62 -9.28 -51.48
N ASP A 146 -15.92 -10.05 -50.65
CA ASP A 146 -16.19 -11.49 -50.47
C ASP A 146 -17.61 -11.71 -49.90
N PRO A 147 -18.52 -12.35 -50.66
CA PRO A 147 -19.91 -12.56 -50.25
C PRO A 147 -20.05 -13.37 -48.94
N LYS A 148 -19.07 -14.23 -48.60
CA LYS A 148 -19.09 -14.99 -47.34
C LYS A 148 -18.87 -14.10 -46.12
N CYS A 149 -18.00 -13.10 -46.22
CA CYS A 149 -17.74 -12.15 -45.14
C CYS A 149 -18.93 -11.21 -44.89
N PHE A 150 -19.65 -10.81 -45.95
CA PHE A 150 -20.85 -9.99 -45.84
C PHE A 150 -22.02 -10.73 -45.19
N ARG A 151 -22.18 -12.03 -45.49
CA ARG A 151 -23.17 -12.90 -44.79
C ARG A 151 -22.92 -13.00 -43.29
N ILE A 152 -21.65 -13.12 -42.90
CA ILE A 152 -21.23 -13.11 -41.49
C ILE A 152 -21.56 -11.75 -40.86
N TRP A 153 -21.33 -10.64 -41.56
CA TRP A 153 -21.72 -9.29 -41.11
C TRP A 153 -23.24 -9.15 -40.91
N GLU A 154 -24.04 -9.62 -41.86
CA GLU A 154 -25.49 -9.48 -41.86
C GLU A 154 -26.14 -10.25 -40.69
N GLU A 155 -25.70 -11.49 -40.43
CA GLU A 155 -26.21 -12.30 -39.32
C GLU A 155 -25.86 -11.74 -37.93
N ILE A 156 -24.74 -11.01 -37.83
CA ILE A 156 -24.26 -10.43 -36.58
C ILE A 156 -24.91 -9.05 -36.31
N SER A 157 -25.20 -8.26 -37.35
CA SER A 157 -25.73 -6.88 -37.23
C SER A 157 -27.21 -6.82 -36.81
N TRP A 158 -27.95 -7.92 -36.97
CA TRP A 158 -29.42 -7.96 -36.85
C TRP A 158 -29.98 -8.05 -35.41
N LYS A 159 -29.18 -8.30 -34.36
CA LYS A 159 -29.68 -8.73 -33.04
C LYS A 159 -29.35 -7.81 -31.86
N THR A 160 -29.73 -6.53 -31.93
CA THR A 160 -29.65 -5.61 -30.78
C THR A 160 -30.91 -5.54 -29.90
N ASN A 161 -31.98 -6.31 -30.17
CA ASN A 161 -33.13 -6.41 -29.26
C ASN A 161 -33.13 -7.75 -28.49
N ALA A 162 -33.00 -7.65 -27.17
CA ALA A 162 -32.56 -8.73 -26.27
C ALA A 162 -33.52 -9.91 -26.08
N ASN A 163 -34.79 -9.85 -26.53
CA ASN A 163 -35.85 -10.69 -25.94
C ASN A 163 -36.45 -11.79 -26.84
N VAL A 164 -36.02 -11.99 -28.08
CA VAL A 164 -36.53 -13.11 -28.90
C VAL A 164 -35.40 -13.67 -29.79
N ALA A 165 -34.65 -14.65 -29.29
CA ALA A 165 -33.56 -15.27 -30.06
C ALA A 165 -33.99 -16.62 -30.67
N LYS A 166 -34.05 -16.69 -32.00
CA LYS A 166 -33.85 -17.96 -32.73
C LYS A 166 -32.36 -18.15 -33.06
N GLU A 167 -31.89 -19.38 -32.94
CA GLU A 167 -30.50 -19.81 -33.14
C GLU A 167 -30.00 -19.52 -34.59
N PRO A 168 -28.81 -18.93 -34.81
CA PRO A 168 -28.29 -18.67 -36.15
C PRO A 168 -27.81 -19.97 -36.82
N GLN A 169 -28.60 -20.48 -37.76
CA GLN A 169 -28.39 -21.82 -38.33
C GLN A 169 -27.14 -21.96 -39.20
N TYR A 170 -26.69 -20.89 -39.87
CA TYR A 170 -25.50 -20.93 -40.73
C TYR A 170 -24.23 -21.17 -39.91
N LEU A 171 -24.07 -20.47 -38.79
CA LEU A 171 -22.91 -20.61 -37.90
C LEU A 171 -22.88 -21.97 -37.19
N LYS A 172 -24.05 -22.50 -36.79
CA LYS A 172 -24.18 -23.83 -36.20
C LYS A 172 -23.88 -24.95 -37.21
N ARG A 173 -24.39 -24.85 -38.45
CA ARG A 173 -24.13 -25.85 -39.50
C ARG A 173 -22.66 -25.96 -39.90
N ASN A 174 -21.88 -24.90 -39.72
CA ASN A 174 -20.45 -24.89 -40.05
C ASN A 174 -19.55 -25.11 -38.83
N GLY A 175 -20.10 -25.48 -37.66
CA GLY A 175 -19.32 -25.78 -36.45
C GLY A 175 -18.63 -24.55 -35.82
N LEU A 176 -19.15 -23.35 -36.08
CA LEU A 176 -18.50 -22.09 -35.68
C LEU A 176 -19.01 -21.52 -34.34
N VAL A 177 -19.94 -22.18 -33.63
CA VAL A 177 -20.45 -21.75 -32.30
C VAL A 177 -20.90 -22.95 -31.45
N LEU A 178 -20.59 -22.94 -30.14
CA LEU A 178 -21.20 -23.78 -29.09
C LEU A 178 -21.94 -22.87 -28.09
N PHE A 179 -23.17 -23.24 -27.69
CA PHE A 179 -23.98 -22.45 -26.73
C PHE A 179 -24.15 -23.22 -25.40
N GLU A 180 -23.75 -22.60 -24.29
CA GLU A 180 -24.20 -22.97 -22.94
C GLU A 180 -25.32 -22.00 -22.50
N LYS A 181 -26.36 -22.54 -21.86
CA LYS A 181 -27.52 -21.77 -21.37
C LYS A 181 -27.10 -20.88 -20.19
N GLY A 182 -27.38 -19.57 -20.29
CA GLY A 182 -27.40 -18.66 -19.13
C GLY A 182 -26.35 -17.55 -19.10
N LEU A 183 -25.38 -17.52 -20.03
CA LEU A 183 -24.41 -16.43 -20.14
C LEU A 183 -24.84 -15.44 -21.23
N GLY A 184 -25.10 -14.19 -20.83
CA GLY A 184 -25.42 -13.10 -21.75
C GLY A 184 -24.34 -12.90 -22.83
N TYR A 185 -24.76 -12.41 -24.00
CA TYR A 185 -24.00 -12.29 -25.25
C TYR A 185 -22.50 -11.98 -25.09
N GLY A 186 -21.70 -13.05 -25.20
CA GLY A 186 -20.26 -13.06 -25.34
C GLY A 186 -19.79 -14.49 -25.65
N ALA A 187 -19.79 -14.87 -26.93
CA ALA A 187 -19.54 -16.24 -27.40
C ALA A 187 -19.40 -16.24 -28.94
N TRP A 188 -18.35 -16.63 -29.68
CA TRP A 188 -17.04 -17.28 -29.44
C TRP A 188 -16.11 -17.14 -30.67
N ASP A 189 -14.93 -17.77 -30.57
CA ASP A 189 -14.09 -18.35 -31.64
C ASP A 189 -14.78 -19.52 -32.40
N SER A 190 -14.19 -20.26 -33.35
CA SER A 190 -12.80 -20.42 -33.79
C SER A 190 -12.41 -19.42 -34.89
N ASN A 191 -11.65 -18.38 -34.52
CA ASN A 191 -11.32 -17.17 -35.29
C ASN A 191 -12.46 -16.15 -35.49
N GLY A 192 -13.68 -16.46 -35.06
CA GLY A 192 -14.49 -15.54 -34.25
C GLY A 192 -13.74 -15.26 -32.93
N VAL A 193 -14.09 -14.25 -32.14
CA VAL A 193 -13.29 -13.91 -30.96
C VAL A 193 -14.20 -13.76 -29.76
N TRP A 194 -13.96 -14.55 -28.72
CA TRP A 194 -14.71 -14.49 -27.47
C TRP A 194 -14.53 -13.12 -26.80
N GLY A 195 -15.65 -12.47 -26.47
CA GLY A 195 -15.64 -11.19 -25.77
C GLY A 195 -15.28 -9.95 -26.60
N VAL A 196 -15.49 -9.94 -27.93
CA VAL A 196 -15.26 -8.73 -28.76
C VAL A 196 -16.54 -8.35 -29.50
N SER A 197 -16.86 -7.05 -29.56
CA SER A 197 -18.07 -6.61 -30.26
C SER A 197 -18.01 -6.87 -31.76
N PRO A 198 -19.14 -7.25 -32.39
CA PRO A 198 -19.30 -7.27 -33.83
C PRO A 198 -18.78 -6.05 -34.56
N HIS A 199 -19.07 -4.87 -34.01
CA HIS A 199 -18.69 -3.59 -34.60
C HIS A 199 -17.16 -3.47 -34.71
N THR A 200 -16.44 -3.91 -33.68
CA THR A 200 -14.97 -3.91 -33.66
C THR A 200 -14.38 -4.84 -34.71
N ILE A 201 -15.01 -6.00 -34.95
CA ILE A 201 -14.59 -6.97 -35.98
C ILE A 201 -14.78 -6.38 -37.38
N VAL A 202 -15.92 -5.75 -37.65
CA VAL A 202 -16.20 -5.09 -38.94
C VAL A 202 -15.19 -3.98 -39.21
N LYS A 203 -14.89 -3.19 -38.19
CA LYS A 203 -13.88 -2.15 -38.28
C LYS A 203 -12.49 -2.72 -38.54
N ALA A 204 -12.10 -3.82 -37.89
CA ALA A 204 -10.85 -4.54 -38.15
C ALA A 204 -10.76 -5.04 -39.60
N TRP A 205 -11.86 -5.56 -40.15
CA TRP A 205 -11.96 -6.01 -41.54
C TRP A 205 -11.80 -4.85 -42.52
N PHE A 206 -12.50 -3.74 -42.29
CA PHE A 206 -12.38 -2.53 -43.12
C PHE A 206 -10.96 -1.93 -43.09
N LEU A 207 -10.33 -1.89 -41.91
CA LEU A 207 -8.94 -1.44 -41.74
C LEU A 207 -7.92 -2.36 -42.46
N SER A 208 -8.34 -3.57 -42.79
CA SER A 208 -7.58 -4.57 -43.52
C SER A 208 -7.89 -4.59 -45.03
N GLY A 209 -8.59 -3.56 -45.54
CA GLY A 209 -8.94 -3.45 -46.94
C GLY A 209 -10.11 -4.33 -47.36
N ALA A 210 -10.99 -4.70 -46.41
CA ALA A 210 -12.16 -5.54 -46.64
C ALA A 210 -11.83 -6.93 -47.19
N LYS A 211 -10.71 -7.52 -46.75
CA LYS A 211 -10.23 -8.85 -47.16
C LYS A 211 -9.77 -9.66 -45.94
N ASP A 212 -10.00 -10.98 -45.96
CA ASP A 212 -9.32 -11.90 -45.03
C ASP A 212 -7.86 -12.02 -45.42
N CYS A 213 -7.05 -11.13 -44.88
CA CYS A 213 -5.61 -11.09 -45.10
C CYS A 213 -4.85 -11.23 -43.77
N GLN A 214 -3.52 -11.41 -43.86
CA GLN A 214 -2.67 -11.56 -42.68
C GLN A 214 -2.84 -10.40 -41.67
N LYS A 215 -3.07 -9.17 -42.16
CA LYS A 215 -3.34 -8.00 -41.32
C LYS A 215 -4.63 -8.15 -40.53
N PHE A 216 -5.70 -8.61 -41.16
CA PHE A 216 -6.98 -8.86 -40.49
C PHE A 216 -6.82 -9.87 -39.36
N ARG A 217 -6.16 -11.00 -39.65
CA ARG A 217 -5.88 -12.05 -38.66
C ARG A 217 -5.01 -11.56 -37.50
N VAL A 218 -4.02 -10.70 -37.77
CA VAL A 218 -3.21 -10.05 -36.74
C VAL A 218 -4.07 -9.16 -35.83
N ILE A 219 -4.99 -8.37 -36.39
CA ILE A 219 -5.90 -7.53 -35.58
C ILE A 219 -6.79 -8.40 -34.69
N LEU A 220 -7.39 -9.44 -35.26
CA LEU A 220 -8.24 -10.38 -34.51
C LEU A 220 -7.48 -11.08 -33.37
N HIS A 221 -6.25 -11.54 -33.63
CA HIS A 221 -5.41 -12.17 -32.61
C HIS A 221 -5.16 -11.25 -31.40
N HIS A 222 -4.91 -9.97 -31.65
CA HIS A 222 -4.68 -9.00 -30.58
C HIS A 222 -5.96 -8.63 -29.81
N LEU A 223 -7.09 -8.52 -30.51
CA LEU A 223 -8.41 -8.33 -29.90
C LEU A 223 -8.78 -9.53 -29.01
N HIS A 224 -8.46 -10.75 -29.43
CA HIS A 224 -8.66 -11.96 -28.63
C HIS A 224 -7.89 -11.95 -27.32
N ILE A 225 -6.64 -11.49 -27.34
CA ILE A 225 -5.85 -11.37 -26.12
C ILE A 225 -6.47 -10.36 -25.14
N LEU A 226 -7.06 -9.27 -25.65
CA LEU A 226 -7.77 -8.30 -24.82
C LEU A 226 -9.09 -8.87 -24.29
N GLY A 227 -9.88 -9.54 -25.12
CA GLY A 227 -11.13 -10.19 -24.71
C GLY A 227 -10.90 -11.22 -23.61
N LYS A 228 -9.88 -12.08 -23.74
CA LYS A 228 -9.50 -13.02 -22.68
C LYS A 228 -9.12 -12.34 -21.36
N LYS A 229 -8.49 -11.16 -21.42
CA LYS A 229 -7.99 -10.46 -20.23
C LYS A 229 -9.07 -9.64 -19.52
N TYR A 230 -9.98 -9.02 -20.27
CA TYR A 230 -10.92 -8.03 -19.76
C TYR A 230 -12.39 -8.44 -19.91
N GLY A 231 -12.68 -9.64 -20.43
CA GLY A 231 -14.03 -10.06 -20.78
C GLY A 231 -14.50 -9.37 -22.06
N ARG A 232 -15.69 -8.76 -22.04
CA ARG A 232 -16.21 -8.04 -23.21
C ARG A 232 -15.42 -6.74 -23.45
N TYR A 233 -14.73 -6.66 -24.58
CA TYR A 233 -13.96 -5.52 -25.03
C TYR A 233 -14.67 -4.82 -26.20
N ASP A 234 -15.36 -3.71 -25.89
CA ASP A 234 -16.06 -2.86 -26.86
C ASP A 234 -15.24 -1.58 -27.20
N GLY A 235 -13.96 -1.55 -26.82
CA GLY A 235 -13.07 -0.41 -26.98
C GLY A 235 -12.62 -0.21 -28.41
N ASP A 236 -13.41 0.48 -29.21
CA ASP A 236 -13.08 0.93 -30.57
C ASP A 236 -11.72 1.64 -30.63
N ASP A 237 -11.37 2.32 -29.54
CA ASP A 237 -10.13 3.05 -29.34
C ASP A 237 -8.88 2.20 -29.53
N PHE A 238 -8.91 0.88 -29.34
CA PHE A 238 -7.72 0.04 -29.48
C PHE A 238 -7.26 -0.10 -30.93
N ILE A 239 -8.19 -0.28 -31.86
CA ILE A 239 -7.89 -0.42 -33.29
C ILE A 239 -7.98 0.91 -34.04
N GLN A 240 -8.45 1.98 -33.39
CA GLN A 240 -8.30 3.34 -33.88
C GLN A 240 -6.82 3.66 -34.13
N ASN A 241 -6.58 4.43 -35.20
CA ASN A 241 -5.28 4.84 -35.72
C ASN A 241 -4.48 3.76 -36.47
N ILE A 242 -4.98 2.53 -36.65
CA ILE A 242 -4.39 1.61 -37.63
C ILE A 242 -4.52 2.25 -39.02
N ARG A 243 -3.40 2.44 -39.71
CA ARG A 243 -3.41 2.97 -41.07
C ARG A 243 -3.91 1.91 -42.04
N LYS A 244 -4.77 2.28 -43.00
CA LYS A 244 -5.29 1.34 -44.02
C LYS A 244 -4.18 0.67 -44.83
N ASN A 245 -3.11 1.41 -45.14
CA ASN A 245 -1.96 0.95 -45.91
C ASN A 245 -0.81 0.32 -45.08
N ALA A 246 -0.94 0.22 -43.75
CA ALA A 246 0.07 -0.47 -42.94
C ALA A 246 0.13 -1.96 -43.28
N SER A 247 1.33 -2.54 -43.29
CA SER A 247 1.55 -3.98 -43.47
C SER A 247 1.01 -4.79 -42.27
N ALA A 248 0.89 -6.10 -42.43
CA ALA A 248 0.52 -6.99 -41.32
C ALA A 248 1.55 -6.93 -40.17
N GLU A 249 2.84 -6.83 -40.51
CA GLU A 249 3.93 -6.73 -39.53
C GLU A 249 3.89 -5.40 -38.77
N GLU A 250 3.75 -4.28 -39.48
CA GLU A 250 3.63 -2.95 -38.86
C GLU A 250 2.38 -2.87 -37.96
N THR A 251 1.27 -3.45 -38.40
CA THR A 251 0.04 -3.58 -37.62
C THR A 251 0.27 -4.42 -36.36
N SER A 252 1.02 -5.52 -36.44
CA SER A 252 1.38 -6.33 -35.27
C SER A 252 2.21 -5.52 -34.27
N TYR A 253 3.23 -4.78 -34.72
CA TYR A 253 4.04 -3.93 -33.84
C TYR A 253 3.21 -2.82 -33.20
N PHE A 254 2.37 -2.14 -33.97
CA PHE A 254 1.45 -1.13 -33.43
C PHE A 254 0.59 -1.69 -32.29
N LEU A 255 -0.07 -2.82 -32.51
CA LEU A 255 -0.97 -3.43 -31.51
C LEU A 255 -0.21 -3.95 -30.29
N LYS A 256 0.98 -4.55 -30.48
CA LYS A 256 1.88 -4.95 -29.38
C LYS A 256 2.28 -3.74 -28.53
N GLY A 257 2.71 -2.66 -29.15
CA GLY A 257 3.14 -1.45 -28.45
C GLY A 257 1.98 -0.75 -27.74
N LYS A 258 0.81 -0.65 -28.39
CA LYS A 258 -0.39 -0.03 -27.80
C LYS A 258 -0.89 -0.79 -26.58
N ARG A 259 -1.00 -2.13 -26.68
CA ARG A 259 -1.37 -2.98 -25.55
C ARG A 259 -0.38 -2.83 -24.40
N PHE A 260 0.91 -2.77 -24.72
CA PHE A 260 1.95 -2.55 -23.72
C PHE A 260 1.76 -1.20 -23.02
N VAL A 261 1.68 -0.09 -23.76
CA VAL A 261 1.48 1.24 -23.18
C VAL A 261 0.23 1.28 -22.30
N GLN A 262 -0.91 0.74 -22.76
CA GLN A 262 -2.15 0.71 -21.98
C GLN A 262 -2.05 -0.11 -20.69
N GLN A 263 -1.28 -1.20 -20.69
CA GLN A 263 -1.08 -2.02 -19.49
C GLN A 263 -0.22 -1.32 -18.44
N TRP A 264 0.68 -0.44 -18.87
CA TRP A 264 1.80 0.07 -18.07
C TRP A 264 1.71 1.57 -17.76
N THR A 265 0.71 2.26 -18.32
CA THR A 265 0.43 3.66 -18.07
C THR A 265 -1.06 3.82 -17.75
N ASN A 266 -1.40 4.69 -16.80
CA ASN A 266 -2.80 5.05 -16.56
C ASN A 266 -3.34 5.68 -17.84
N TYR A 267 -4.32 5.01 -18.46
CA TYR A 267 -5.01 5.34 -19.71
C TYR A 267 -5.11 6.85 -19.94
N GLY A 268 -4.33 7.41 -20.87
CA GLY A 268 -4.39 8.84 -21.20
C GLY A 268 -3.19 9.47 -21.90
N ARG A 269 -2.12 8.72 -22.21
CA ARG A 269 -0.94 9.29 -22.89
C ARG A 269 -1.09 9.25 -24.42
N ASN A 270 -1.05 10.43 -25.04
CA ASN A 270 -1.14 10.62 -26.50
C ASN A 270 0.17 10.25 -27.21
N PHE A 271 0.46 8.96 -27.38
CA PHE A 271 1.53 8.50 -28.26
C PHE A 271 1.10 8.54 -29.73
N LYS A 272 2.02 8.90 -30.64
CA LYS A 272 1.73 8.84 -32.08
C LYS A 272 1.78 7.38 -32.54
N TYR A 273 1.12 7.09 -33.67
CA TYR A 273 1.13 5.75 -34.30
C TYR A 273 2.56 5.16 -34.41
N LYS A 274 3.52 5.97 -34.87
CA LYS A 274 4.92 5.57 -35.01
C LYS A 274 5.57 5.18 -33.68
N ASP A 275 5.17 5.79 -32.57
CA ASP A 275 5.74 5.51 -31.25
C ASP A 275 5.24 4.16 -30.74
N PHE A 276 3.95 3.85 -30.93
CA PHE A 276 3.43 2.50 -30.66
C PHE A 276 4.14 1.42 -31.49
N VAL A 277 4.37 1.66 -32.78
CA VAL A 277 5.12 0.73 -33.64
C VAL A 277 6.53 0.50 -33.08
N ARG A 278 7.25 1.57 -32.69
CA ARG A 278 8.60 1.46 -32.14
C ARG A 278 8.63 0.71 -30.81
N VAL A 279 7.70 0.99 -29.90
CA VAL A 279 7.55 0.24 -28.63
C VAL A 279 7.29 -1.25 -28.92
N GLY A 280 6.45 -1.57 -29.91
CA GLY A 280 6.16 -2.94 -30.30
C GLY A 280 7.34 -3.70 -30.91
N LYS A 281 8.27 -3.00 -31.56
CA LYS A 281 9.49 -3.59 -32.14
C LYS A 281 10.51 -4.01 -31.08
N VAL A 282 10.56 -3.33 -29.92
CA VAL A 282 11.52 -3.63 -28.87
C VAL A 282 11.17 -4.95 -28.19
N LYS A 283 12.04 -5.97 -28.28
CA LYS A 283 11.82 -7.30 -27.66
C LYS A 283 12.03 -7.30 -26.14
N SER A 284 13.02 -6.57 -25.65
CA SER A 284 13.38 -6.53 -24.23
C SER A 284 12.33 -5.76 -23.40
N LEU A 285 11.77 -6.41 -22.39
CA LEU A 285 10.74 -5.84 -21.52
C LEU A 285 11.26 -4.61 -20.71
N PRO A 286 12.42 -4.66 -20.03
CA PRO A 286 13.00 -3.49 -19.37
C PRO A 286 13.18 -2.28 -20.31
N ILE A 287 13.74 -2.51 -21.50
CA ILE A 287 13.97 -1.44 -22.48
C ILE A 287 12.64 -0.86 -22.97
N ARG A 288 11.64 -1.73 -23.21
CA ARG A 288 10.31 -1.30 -23.63
C ARG A 288 9.61 -0.46 -22.56
N LEU A 289 9.76 -0.83 -21.28
CA LEU A 289 9.23 -0.05 -20.16
C LEU A 289 9.98 1.28 -20.02
N ALA A 290 11.31 1.28 -20.14
CA ALA A 290 12.13 2.48 -20.07
C ALA A 290 11.75 3.51 -21.15
N LEU A 291 11.41 3.06 -22.37
CA LEU A 291 10.96 3.95 -23.45
C LEU A 291 9.69 4.75 -23.12
N ILE A 292 8.85 4.26 -22.21
CA ILE A 292 7.55 4.86 -21.87
C ILE A 292 7.51 5.40 -20.43
N THR A 293 8.59 5.19 -19.66
CA THR A 293 8.75 5.68 -18.29
C THR A 293 9.33 7.09 -18.34
N ASP A 294 8.79 7.99 -17.50
CA ASP A 294 9.32 9.34 -17.33
C ASP A 294 9.53 10.13 -18.63
N THR A 295 8.47 10.25 -19.45
CA THR A 295 8.48 11.06 -20.68
C THR A 295 8.42 12.57 -20.41
N GLY A 296 9.03 13.03 -19.31
CA GLY A 296 8.91 14.39 -18.76
C GLY A 296 9.76 15.47 -19.44
N THR A 297 10.64 15.16 -20.38
CA THR A 297 11.65 16.13 -20.85
C THR A 297 11.48 16.67 -22.27
N TYR A 298 10.42 16.31 -23.00
CA TYR A 298 10.12 16.94 -24.29
C TYR A 298 8.63 17.25 -24.42
N GLU A 299 8.17 18.24 -23.67
CA GLU A 299 6.87 18.90 -23.90
C GLU A 299 6.98 19.80 -25.15
N ALA A 300 6.81 19.23 -26.34
CA ALA A 300 6.55 20.04 -27.52
C ALA A 300 5.08 20.51 -27.48
N LYS A 301 4.83 21.76 -27.06
CA LYS A 301 3.51 22.40 -27.22
C LYS A 301 3.25 22.64 -28.70
N PHE A 302 2.40 21.82 -29.31
CA PHE A 302 1.84 22.09 -30.64
C PHE A 302 0.32 22.19 -30.49
N ASN A 303 -0.24 23.39 -30.70
CA ASN A 303 -1.68 23.67 -30.67
C ASN A 303 -2.43 23.26 -29.38
N GLY A 304 -1.80 23.41 -28.20
CA GLY A 304 -2.46 23.10 -26.91
C GLY A 304 -2.57 21.62 -26.54
N TRP A 305 -2.19 20.70 -27.45
CA TRP A 305 -2.15 19.26 -27.18
C TRP A 305 -0.74 18.84 -26.73
N ARG A 306 -0.64 18.23 -25.53
CA ARG A 306 0.63 17.66 -25.04
C ARG A 306 0.83 16.26 -25.64
N TYR A 307 1.75 16.15 -26.60
CA TYR A 307 2.22 14.86 -27.11
C TYR A 307 3.50 14.45 -26.39
N GLN A 308 3.53 13.23 -25.86
CA GLN A 308 4.73 12.68 -25.23
C GLN A 308 5.58 11.95 -26.27
N SER A 309 6.90 12.15 -26.20
CA SER A 309 7.87 11.41 -27.00
C SER A 309 8.42 10.21 -26.21
N LEU A 310 8.96 9.22 -26.91
CA LEU A 310 9.62 8.07 -26.29
C LEU A 310 10.95 8.50 -25.63
N ASN A 311 11.24 7.97 -24.45
CA ASN A 311 12.47 8.27 -23.72
C ASN A 311 13.64 7.38 -24.19
N TYR A 312 14.20 7.70 -25.34
CA TYR A 312 15.33 6.94 -25.92
C TYR A 312 16.61 7.02 -25.08
N GLU A 313 16.84 8.16 -24.42
CA GLU A 313 18.02 8.35 -23.57
C GLU A 313 17.98 7.37 -22.39
N TYR A 314 16.85 7.30 -21.69
CA TYR A 314 16.70 6.35 -20.58
C TYR A 314 16.70 4.90 -21.05
N ALA A 315 16.04 4.60 -22.18
CA ALA A 315 16.10 3.26 -22.77
C ALA A 315 17.54 2.85 -23.13
N SER A 316 18.37 3.77 -23.63
CA SER A 316 19.78 3.53 -23.92
C SER A 316 20.59 3.30 -22.64
N LYS A 317 20.33 4.07 -21.57
CA LYS A 317 20.94 3.83 -20.24
C LYS A 317 20.57 2.45 -19.71
N VAL A 318 19.29 2.09 -19.74
CA VAL A 318 18.78 0.77 -19.30
C VAL A 318 19.36 -0.37 -20.13
N GLN A 319 19.55 -0.19 -21.43
CA GLN A 319 20.17 -1.19 -22.30
C GLN A 319 21.62 -1.51 -21.88
N LYS A 320 22.34 -0.53 -21.31
CA LYS A 320 23.71 -0.70 -20.80
C LYS A 320 23.77 -1.25 -19.37
N MET A 321 22.65 -1.31 -18.65
CA MET A 321 22.58 -1.83 -17.29
C MET A 321 22.75 -3.36 -17.25
N SER A 322 23.22 -3.87 -16.12
CA SER A 322 23.23 -5.30 -15.84
C SER A 322 21.81 -5.88 -15.85
N LYS A 323 21.67 -7.19 -16.07
CA LYS A 323 20.35 -7.86 -16.02
C LYS A 323 19.64 -7.66 -14.66
N ALA A 324 20.41 -7.61 -13.57
CA ALA A 324 19.90 -7.36 -12.22
C ALA A 324 19.36 -5.94 -12.07
N ASP A 325 20.09 -4.94 -12.56
CA ASP A 325 19.67 -3.54 -12.48
C ASP A 325 18.46 -3.25 -13.38
N GLN A 326 18.43 -3.86 -14.56
CA GLN A 326 17.24 -3.82 -15.42
C GLN A 326 16.00 -4.45 -14.75
N ALA A 327 16.16 -5.38 -13.82
CA ALA A 327 15.04 -5.94 -13.08
C ALA A 327 14.50 -4.98 -12.00
N LYS A 328 15.33 -4.08 -11.47
CA LYS A 328 14.93 -3.11 -10.42
C LYS A 328 13.86 -2.12 -10.89
N ILE A 329 13.83 -1.84 -12.20
CA ILE A 329 12.86 -0.93 -12.84
C ILE A 329 11.54 -1.63 -13.24
N LEU A 330 11.51 -2.96 -13.22
CA LEU A 330 10.29 -3.73 -13.49
C LEU A 330 9.48 -3.89 -12.19
N PRO A 331 8.14 -3.94 -12.26
CA PRO A 331 7.30 -4.45 -11.19
C PRO A 331 7.70 -5.85 -10.82
N SER A 332 7.51 -6.19 -9.55
CA SER A 332 8.06 -7.39 -8.95
C SER A 332 7.74 -8.65 -9.76
N LYS A 333 6.48 -8.88 -10.16
CA LYS A 333 6.11 -10.06 -10.97
C LYS A 333 6.87 -10.13 -12.30
N ALA A 334 6.99 -9.01 -13.01
CA ALA A 334 7.73 -8.94 -14.27
C ALA A 334 9.24 -9.10 -14.05
N ALA A 335 9.79 -8.56 -12.97
CA ALA A 335 11.19 -8.73 -12.58
C ALA A 335 11.52 -10.21 -12.33
N TRP A 336 10.60 -10.97 -11.73
CA TRP A 336 10.78 -12.39 -11.46
C TRP A 336 10.90 -13.20 -12.75
N TYR A 337 9.96 -13.00 -13.67
CA TYR A 337 10.03 -13.60 -15.01
C TYR A 337 11.28 -13.20 -15.78
N TYR A 338 11.67 -11.93 -15.69
CA TYR A 338 12.84 -11.43 -16.41
C TYR A 338 14.14 -12.09 -15.92
N LEU A 339 14.31 -12.20 -14.61
CA LEU A 339 15.51 -12.79 -14.03
C LEU A 339 15.53 -14.32 -14.12
N TYR A 340 14.40 -14.97 -13.81
CA TYR A 340 14.35 -16.40 -13.52
C TYR A 340 13.37 -17.19 -14.41
N GLY A 341 12.68 -16.54 -15.36
CA GLY A 341 11.75 -17.20 -16.29
C GLY A 341 10.40 -17.61 -15.69
N ARG A 342 10.19 -17.41 -14.38
CA ARG A 342 8.95 -17.76 -13.67
C ARG A 342 8.72 -16.85 -12.48
N CYS A 343 7.46 -16.63 -12.08
CA CYS A 343 7.12 -15.96 -10.83
C CYS A 343 6.47 -16.95 -9.84
N PRO A 344 7.02 -17.14 -8.63
CA PRO A 344 6.44 -18.08 -7.66
C PRO A 344 5.05 -17.66 -7.16
N PHE A 345 4.64 -16.42 -7.44
CA PHE A 345 3.37 -15.82 -7.02
C PHE A 345 2.26 -15.91 -8.09
N ASP A 346 2.48 -16.59 -9.23
CA ASP A 346 1.55 -16.58 -10.36
C ASP A 346 0.13 -17.06 -10.04
N ASN A 347 -0.01 -17.96 -9.08
CA ASN A 347 -1.27 -18.54 -8.62
C ASN A 347 -1.69 -18.07 -7.22
N SER A 348 -1.08 -16.99 -6.72
CA SER A 348 -1.41 -16.41 -5.42
C SER A 348 -2.30 -15.18 -5.57
N GLU A 349 -3.09 -14.86 -4.55
CA GLU A 349 -3.83 -13.60 -4.45
C GLU A 349 -2.92 -12.38 -4.24
N ALA A 350 -1.60 -12.57 -4.18
CA ALA A 350 -0.63 -11.51 -3.94
C ALA A 350 -0.62 -10.50 -5.10
N THR A 351 -0.76 -9.22 -4.76
CA THR A 351 -0.61 -8.12 -5.70
C THR A 351 0.88 -7.86 -5.99
N ASN A 352 1.20 -7.09 -7.03
CA ASN A 352 2.59 -6.69 -7.30
C ASN A 352 3.29 -5.99 -6.12
N LYS A 353 2.53 -5.37 -5.20
CA LYS A 353 3.06 -4.72 -4.00
C LYS A 353 3.49 -5.72 -2.93
N ASP A 354 2.84 -6.88 -2.89
CA ASP A 354 3.11 -7.95 -1.92
C ASP A 354 4.30 -8.82 -2.35
N ILE A 355 4.68 -8.76 -3.63
CA ILE A 355 5.75 -9.57 -4.19
C ILE A 355 7.09 -8.85 -3.95
N PRO A 356 8.03 -9.43 -3.19
CA PRO A 356 9.32 -8.83 -2.96
C PRO A 356 10.14 -8.78 -4.27
N LYS A 357 11.03 -7.77 -4.35
CA LYS A 357 11.85 -7.58 -5.56
C LYS A 357 12.89 -8.71 -5.68
N PRO A 358 12.93 -9.45 -6.79
CA PRO A 358 13.86 -10.57 -7.00
C PRO A 358 15.33 -10.14 -7.10
N SER A 359 15.59 -8.84 -7.28
CA SER A 359 16.95 -8.29 -7.31
C SER A 359 17.71 -8.59 -6.02
N PHE A 360 17.04 -8.68 -4.87
CA PHE A 360 17.69 -9.02 -3.61
C PHE A 360 18.29 -10.44 -3.61
N LEU A 361 17.66 -11.39 -4.33
CA LEU A 361 18.20 -12.75 -4.43
C LEU A 361 19.41 -12.85 -5.37
N SER A 362 19.57 -11.88 -6.29
CA SER A 362 20.71 -11.87 -7.21
C SER A 362 22.05 -11.58 -6.52
N ARG A 363 22.00 -11.13 -5.26
CA ARG A 363 23.17 -10.93 -4.38
C ARG A 363 23.91 -12.25 -4.12
N TRP A 364 23.17 -13.34 -4.03
CA TRP A 364 23.72 -14.66 -3.83
C TRP A 364 23.65 -15.42 -5.14
N LYS A 365 24.79 -15.98 -5.59
CA LYS A 365 24.82 -16.88 -6.76
C LYS A 365 23.78 -18.01 -6.67
N LYS A 366 23.46 -18.47 -5.45
CA LYS A 366 22.52 -19.56 -5.17
C LYS A 366 21.16 -19.13 -4.59
N GLY A 367 20.96 -17.85 -4.25
CA GLY A 367 19.79 -17.40 -3.49
C GLY A 367 18.46 -17.74 -4.17
N ALA A 368 18.38 -17.53 -5.49
CA ALA A 368 17.18 -17.87 -6.26
C ALA A 368 16.90 -19.37 -6.34
N ALA A 369 17.95 -20.20 -6.42
CA ALA A 369 17.81 -21.65 -6.41
C ALA A 369 17.37 -22.15 -5.02
N THR A 370 17.95 -21.59 -3.96
CA THR A 370 17.56 -21.88 -2.58
C THR A 370 16.10 -21.49 -2.32
N PHE A 371 15.68 -20.31 -2.73
CA PHE A 371 14.28 -19.90 -2.62
C PHE A 371 13.32 -20.86 -3.34
N ALA A 372 13.67 -21.27 -4.56
CA ALA A 372 12.84 -22.22 -5.31
C ALA A 372 12.68 -23.57 -4.60
N LYS A 373 13.75 -24.06 -3.96
CA LYS A 373 13.70 -25.29 -3.16
C LYS A 373 12.87 -25.12 -1.89
N LEU A 374 13.05 -24.03 -1.15
CA LEU A 374 12.22 -23.72 0.02
C LEU A 374 10.72 -23.73 -0.35
N CYS A 375 10.35 -23.08 -1.46
CA CYS A 375 8.98 -23.10 -1.97
C CYS A 375 8.49 -24.50 -2.37
N GLN A 376 9.38 -25.39 -2.81
CA GLN A 376 9.04 -26.78 -3.13
C GLN A 376 8.78 -27.61 -1.87
N HIS A 377 9.57 -27.41 -0.81
CA HIS A 377 9.48 -28.20 0.43
C HIS A 377 8.40 -27.70 1.38
N PHE A 378 8.24 -26.39 1.51
CA PHE A 378 7.41 -25.76 2.55
C PHE A 378 6.15 -25.07 2.04
N GLY A 379 5.99 -24.91 0.72
CA GLY A 379 4.77 -24.37 0.13
C GLY A 379 4.96 -23.02 -0.56
N LYS A 380 3.90 -22.64 -1.30
CA LYS A 380 3.81 -21.41 -2.11
C LYS A 380 2.61 -20.56 -1.74
N ASP A 381 1.98 -20.83 -0.60
CA ASP A 381 0.93 -19.96 -0.08
C ASP A 381 1.54 -18.63 0.43
N LYS A 382 0.66 -17.66 0.66
CA LYS A 382 1.05 -16.32 1.11
C LYS A 382 1.80 -16.36 2.45
N SER A 383 1.48 -17.29 3.35
CA SER A 383 2.14 -17.39 4.66
C SER A 383 3.58 -17.90 4.58
N MET A 384 3.92 -18.73 3.58
CA MET A 384 5.28 -19.30 3.45
C MET A 384 6.17 -18.57 2.45
N LEU A 385 5.60 -17.88 1.46
CA LEU A 385 6.39 -17.21 0.41
C LEU A 385 7.33 -16.14 0.96
N LEU A 386 6.86 -15.31 1.90
CA LEU A 386 7.68 -14.25 2.49
C LEU A 386 8.78 -14.84 3.41
N PRO A 387 8.48 -15.76 4.35
CA PRO A 387 9.51 -16.46 5.12
C PRO A 387 10.58 -17.13 4.27
N ASN A 388 10.17 -17.88 3.24
CA ASN A 388 11.10 -18.54 2.32
C ASN A 388 11.99 -17.52 1.60
N PHE A 389 11.41 -16.40 1.15
CA PHE A 389 12.15 -15.35 0.45
C PHE A 389 13.18 -14.69 1.36
N ASN A 390 12.79 -14.36 2.59
CA ASN A 390 13.64 -13.69 3.56
C ASN A 390 14.85 -14.54 3.94
N LEU A 391 14.63 -15.83 4.24
CA LEU A 391 15.71 -16.76 4.56
C LEU A 391 16.65 -16.96 3.37
N ALA A 392 16.12 -17.16 2.16
CA ALA A 392 16.95 -17.30 0.97
C ALA A 392 17.75 -16.03 0.65
N THR A 393 17.18 -14.85 0.95
CA THR A 393 17.84 -13.56 0.72
C THR A 393 18.93 -13.27 1.75
N LEU A 394 18.72 -13.63 3.02
CA LEU A 394 19.71 -13.38 4.07
C LEU A 394 20.85 -14.40 4.04
N PHE A 395 20.53 -15.69 3.89
CA PHE A 395 21.49 -16.78 4.02
C PHE A 395 22.03 -17.29 2.70
N GLY A 396 21.32 -17.12 1.57
CA GLY A 396 21.83 -17.46 0.24
C GLY A 396 21.94 -18.96 -0.10
N SER A 397 21.99 -19.86 0.89
CA SER A 397 22.09 -21.31 0.71
C SER A 397 21.31 -22.13 1.75
N GLU A 398 20.92 -23.35 1.39
CA GLU A 398 20.19 -24.26 2.29
C GLU A 398 21.02 -24.69 3.49
N ALA A 399 22.33 -24.89 3.29
CA ALA A 399 23.26 -25.29 4.34
C ALA A 399 23.38 -24.19 5.42
N GLU A 400 23.39 -22.92 5.02
CA GLU A 400 23.45 -21.79 5.96
C GLU A 400 22.14 -21.60 6.71
N ILE A 401 21.00 -21.80 6.05
CA ILE A 401 19.68 -21.80 6.72
C ILE A 401 19.61 -22.93 7.75
N LEU A 402 20.02 -24.15 7.40
CA LEU A 402 20.06 -25.28 8.34
C LEU A 402 21.01 -25.01 9.51
N LYS A 403 22.18 -24.41 9.25
CA LYS A 403 23.11 -24.02 10.31
C LYS A 403 22.46 -23.00 11.26
N PHE A 404 21.79 -21.98 10.72
CA PHE A 404 21.07 -21.00 11.52
C PHE A 404 19.98 -21.65 12.38
N VAL A 405 19.15 -22.51 11.79
CA VAL A 405 18.08 -23.23 12.50
C VAL A 405 18.65 -24.10 13.61
N ASN A 406 19.68 -24.89 13.32
CA ASN A 406 20.30 -25.78 14.31
C ASN A 406 20.96 -25.03 15.47
N ASN A 407 21.52 -23.85 15.21
CA ASN A 407 22.09 -23.01 16.27
C ASN A 407 21.03 -22.42 17.20
N ASN A 408 19.78 -22.35 16.76
CA ASN A 408 18.69 -21.65 17.44
C ASN A 408 17.53 -22.58 17.84
N THR A 409 17.72 -23.88 17.73
CA THR A 409 16.75 -24.89 18.15
C THR A 409 17.46 -25.99 18.92
N HIS A 410 16.74 -26.66 19.83
CA HIS A 410 17.29 -27.79 20.58
C HIS A 410 17.41 -29.08 19.74
N ARG A 411 16.97 -29.06 18.48
CA ARG A 411 16.97 -30.21 17.57
C ARG A 411 17.96 -29.99 16.45
N LYS A 412 18.68 -31.06 16.08
CA LYS A 412 19.63 -31.04 14.98
C LYS A 412 19.00 -31.62 13.72
N TYR A 413 18.90 -30.81 12.69
CA TYR A 413 18.40 -31.16 11.36
C TYR A 413 19.58 -31.29 10.39
N VAL A 414 19.61 -32.37 9.60
CA VAL A 414 20.64 -32.61 8.58
C VAL A 414 20.18 -32.27 7.16
N SER A 415 18.88 -32.09 6.94
CA SER A 415 18.33 -31.66 5.66
C SER A 415 17.04 -30.85 5.83
N LEU A 416 16.64 -30.09 4.79
CA LEU A 416 15.40 -29.31 4.81
C LEU A 416 14.15 -30.20 4.82
N GLU A 417 14.21 -31.42 4.28
CA GLU A 417 13.10 -32.37 4.30
C GLU A 417 12.69 -32.75 5.73
N GLN A 418 13.65 -32.81 6.65
CA GLN A 418 13.38 -33.12 8.06
C GLN A 418 12.64 -31.99 8.80
N LEU A 419 12.65 -30.77 8.24
CA LEU A 419 11.89 -29.64 8.77
C LEU A 419 10.44 -29.61 8.27
N LYS A 420 10.07 -30.49 7.33
CA LYS A 420 8.73 -30.52 6.75
C LYS A 420 7.69 -30.84 7.82
N GLY A 421 6.63 -30.03 7.88
CA GLY A 421 5.60 -30.12 8.93
C GLY A 421 5.94 -29.40 10.23
N SER A 422 7.15 -28.81 10.35
CA SER A 422 7.49 -27.90 11.43
C SER A 422 7.23 -26.44 11.02
N ASN A 423 6.86 -25.59 11.99
CA ASN A 423 6.73 -24.13 11.77
C ASN A 423 8.07 -23.39 11.81
N VAL A 424 9.19 -24.11 11.96
CA VAL A 424 10.52 -23.52 12.21
C VAL A 424 10.95 -22.57 11.09
N ILE A 425 10.80 -22.98 9.82
CA ILE A 425 11.16 -22.15 8.67
C ILE A 425 10.25 -20.92 8.56
N HIS A 426 8.96 -21.11 8.86
CA HIS A 426 8.01 -20.01 8.91
C HIS A 426 8.44 -18.99 9.97
N ASP A 427 8.61 -19.43 11.21
CA ASP A 427 8.88 -18.58 12.38
C ASP A 427 10.21 -17.83 12.24
N PHE A 428 11.27 -18.51 11.80
CA PHE A 428 12.57 -17.86 11.57
C PHE A 428 12.58 -16.95 10.33
N GLY A 429 11.69 -17.17 9.36
CA GLY A 429 11.56 -16.32 8.19
C GLY A 429 10.61 -15.13 8.39
N GLN A 430 9.90 -15.05 9.53
CA GLN A 430 9.00 -13.94 9.85
C GLN A 430 9.76 -12.66 10.26
N PHE A 431 10.41 -12.02 9.30
CA PHE A 431 11.01 -10.70 9.47
C PHE A 431 10.79 -9.85 8.21
N THR A 432 11.13 -8.56 8.27
CA THR A 432 10.97 -7.66 7.12
C THR A 432 12.32 -7.12 6.71
N LEU A 433 12.74 -7.49 5.51
CA LEU A 433 13.98 -6.98 4.94
C LEU A 433 13.89 -5.48 4.62
N PRO A 434 15.01 -4.74 4.66
CA PRO A 434 15.08 -3.37 4.18
C PRO A 434 14.55 -3.22 2.75
N THR A 435 13.92 -2.09 2.46
CA THR A 435 13.46 -1.75 1.09
C THR A 435 14.61 -1.40 0.16
N SER A 436 15.75 -1.00 0.72
CA SER A 436 17.01 -0.68 0.05
C SER A 436 18.06 -1.77 0.25
N GLU A 437 19.17 -1.62 -0.44
CA GLU A 437 20.28 -2.56 -0.38
C GLU A 437 21.03 -2.49 0.96
N PHE A 438 21.14 -3.62 1.67
CA PHE A 438 21.89 -3.79 2.94
C PHE A 438 23.13 -4.70 2.78
N SER A 439 24.08 -4.65 3.71
CA SER A 439 25.31 -5.46 3.65
C SER A 439 25.06 -6.96 3.83
N ILE A 440 25.82 -7.78 3.11
CA ILE A 440 25.75 -9.24 3.21
C ILE A 440 26.24 -9.77 4.56
N SER A 441 27.06 -8.99 5.27
CA SER A 441 27.64 -9.35 6.56
C SER A 441 26.61 -9.40 7.69
N TRP A 442 25.39 -8.88 7.47
CA TRP A 442 24.29 -9.04 8.43
C TRP A 442 23.94 -10.50 8.69
N LYS A 443 24.20 -11.39 7.72
CA LYS A 443 24.10 -12.83 7.89
C LYS A 443 24.93 -13.30 9.09
N ASP A 444 26.21 -12.94 9.13
CA ASP A 444 27.13 -13.40 10.19
C ASP A 444 26.78 -12.77 11.53
N PHE A 445 26.31 -11.52 11.52
CA PHE A 445 25.80 -10.86 12.72
C PHE A 445 24.56 -11.57 13.27
N VAL A 446 23.57 -11.89 12.43
CA VAL A 446 22.35 -12.63 12.81
C VAL A 446 22.66 -14.06 13.27
N MET A 447 23.67 -14.71 12.67
CA MET A 447 24.13 -16.03 13.11
C MET A 447 24.62 -16.02 14.56
N LYS A 448 25.24 -14.92 15.00
CA LYS A 448 25.69 -14.71 16.39
C LYS A 448 24.57 -14.17 17.28
N TYR A 449 23.72 -13.33 16.72
CA TYR A 449 22.68 -12.57 17.43
C TYR A 449 21.33 -12.64 16.69
N PRO A 450 20.58 -13.75 16.83
CA PRO A 450 19.33 -13.98 16.11
C PRO A 450 18.27 -12.88 16.33
N GLU A 451 18.27 -12.29 17.53
CA GLU A 451 17.37 -11.18 17.88
C GLU A 451 17.53 -9.95 16.97
N ALA A 452 18.67 -9.81 16.28
CA ALA A 452 18.90 -8.72 15.33
C ALA A 452 17.89 -8.70 14.17
N LEU A 453 17.24 -9.84 13.87
CA LEU A 453 16.16 -9.93 12.88
C LEU A 453 14.97 -9.02 13.22
N LYS A 454 14.71 -8.77 14.51
CA LYS A 454 13.62 -7.86 14.96
C LYS A 454 13.84 -6.42 14.49
N PHE A 455 15.09 -6.05 14.19
CA PHE A 455 15.48 -4.71 13.74
C PHE A 455 15.83 -4.68 12.25
N SER A 456 15.47 -5.72 11.49
CA SER A 456 15.87 -5.89 10.09
C SER A 456 15.44 -4.75 9.18
N THR A 457 14.29 -4.12 9.42
CA THR A 457 13.84 -2.94 8.67
C THR A 457 14.79 -1.74 8.76
N ASN A 458 15.59 -1.67 9.82
CA ASN A 458 16.44 -0.54 10.16
C ASN A 458 17.92 -0.76 9.85
N TRP A 459 18.32 -1.95 9.39
CA TRP A 459 19.72 -2.30 9.17
C TRP A 459 20.48 -1.29 8.30
N VAL A 460 19.85 -0.77 7.24
CA VAL A 460 20.49 0.22 6.36
C VAL A 460 20.73 1.54 7.09
N ASN A 461 19.79 1.98 7.92
CA ASN A 461 19.98 3.19 8.74
C ASN A 461 21.10 2.98 9.75
N VAL A 462 21.17 1.81 10.38
CA VAL A 462 22.26 1.45 11.30
C VAL A 462 23.62 1.48 10.61
N GLU A 463 23.73 0.84 9.43
CA GLU A 463 24.97 0.84 8.65
C GLU A 463 25.39 2.25 8.24
N ASN A 464 24.44 3.09 7.81
CA ASN A 464 24.73 4.46 7.42
C ASN A 464 25.18 5.31 8.61
N THR A 465 24.54 5.14 9.78
CA THR A 465 24.89 5.87 11.00
C THR A 465 26.25 5.46 11.54
N LEU A 466 26.55 4.15 11.57
CA LEU A 466 27.80 3.64 12.14
C LEU A 466 28.96 3.63 11.12
N GLY A 467 28.67 3.68 9.83
CA GLY A 467 29.64 3.41 8.75
C GLY A 467 30.12 1.94 8.70
N ARG A 468 29.55 1.06 9.52
CA ARG A 468 29.90 -0.36 9.67
C ARG A 468 28.74 -1.13 10.30
N LEU A 469 28.91 -2.45 10.43
CA LEU A 469 27.99 -3.24 11.25
C LEU A 469 28.18 -2.95 12.75
N PRO A 470 27.13 -3.16 13.56
CA PRO A 470 27.25 -3.17 15.00
C PRO A 470 28.22 -4.25 15.50
N LYS A 471 28.91 -3.97 16.60
CA LYS A 471 29.80 -4.90 17.32
C LYS A 471 29.03 -5.80 18.28
N SER A 472 27.88 -5.35 18.77
CA SER A 472 27.05 -6.06 19.75
C SER A 472 25.56 -5.77 19.57
N LEU A 473 24.70 -6.59 20.20
CA LEU A 473 23.26 -6.32 20.26
C LEU A 473 22.93 -5.00 20.97
N VAL A 474 23.74 -4.61 21.95
CA VAL A 474 23.57 -3.35 22.69
C VAL A 474 23.81 -2.17 21.74
N GLU A 475 24.90 -2.18 20.98
CA GLU A 475 25.17 -1.11 19.99
C GLU A 475 24.07 -1.04 18.92
N LEU A 476 23.56 -2.20 18.46
CA LEU A 476 22.43 -2.26 17.54
C LEU A 476 21.18 -1.59 18.13
N ARG A 477 20.76 -1.99 19.33
CA ARG A 477 19.57 -1.43 19.99
C ARG A 477 19.72 0.07 20.23
N ASN A 478 20.91 0.50 20.69
CA ASN A 478 21.19 1.90 20.94
C ASN A 478 21.09 2.75 19.67
N THR A 479 21.65 2.25 18.57
CA THR A 479 21.57 2.94 17.27
C THR A 479 20.12 2.96 16.77
N VAL A 480 19.38 1.86 16.93
CA VAL A 480 17.98 1.76 16.50
C VAL A 480 17.07 2.74 17.21
N ALA A 481 17.27 2.95 18.50
CA ALA A 481 16.47 3.87 19.29
C ALA A 481 16.55 5.32 18.76
N GLN A 482 17.68 5.73 18.20
CA GLN A 482 17.92 7.12 17.74
C GLN A 482 17.05 7.54 16.55
N PHE A 483 16.56 6.58 15.76
CA PHE A 483 15.67 6.85 14.63
C PHE A 483 14.30 6.17 14.78
N HIS A 484 14.07 5.50 15.90
CA HIS A 484 12.72 5.04 16.26
C HIS A 484 11.82 6.21 16.65
N TYR A 485 12.42 7.22 17.28
CA TYR A 485 11.73 8.42 17.71
C TYR A 485 12.13 9.64 16.86
N GLU A 486 11.20 10.58 16.71
CA GLU A 486 11.46 11.91 16.16
C GLU A 486 12.05 12.84 17.24
N ASN A 487 12.83 13.86 16.83
CA ASN A 487 13.35 14.92 17.71
C ASN A 487 14.20 14.44 18.90
N VAL A 488 15.01 13.39 18.71
CA VAL A 488 15.88 12.87 19.77
C VAL A 488 16.99 13.87 20.12
N THR A 489 16.94 14.43 21.34
CA THR A 489 17.99 15.26 21.95
C THR A 489 18.72 14.55 23.08
N ASN A 490 18.10 13.53 23.69
CA ASN A 490 18.70 12.67 24.70
C ASN A 490 18.70 11.20 24.20
N PRO A 491 19.81 10.73 23.60
CA PRO A 491 19.90 9.37 23.05
C PRO A 491 19.74 8.28 24.11
N LEU A 492 20.25 8.48 25.33
CA LEU A 492 20.09 7.49 26.41
C LEU A 492 18.61 7.33 26.78
N CYS A 493 17.85 8.43 26.77
CA CYS A 493 16.41 8.40 27.02
C CYS A 493 15.67 7.65 25.92
N ALA A 494 16.04 7.88 24.65
CA ALA A 494 15.49 7.14 23.52
C ALA A 494 15.72 5.63 23.68
N VAL A 495 16.92 5.21 24.10
CA VAL A 495 17.21 3.78 24.35
C VAL A 495 16.31 3.21 25.45
N ALA A 496 16.24 3.86 26.60
CA ALA A 496 15.44 3.37 27.73
C ALA A 496 13.94 3.31 27.39
N CYS A 497 13.42 4.31 26.69
CA CYS A 497 12.03 4.32 26.21
C CYS A 497 11.77 3.23 25.17
N PHE A 498 12.73 2.97 24.28
CA PHE A 498 12.63 1.93 23.25
C PHE A 498 12.58 0.53 23.86
N GLU A 499 13.40 0.25 24.87
CA GLU A 499 13.39 -1.03 25.60
C GLU A 499 12.04 -1.30 26.27
N LEU A 500 11.39 -0.24 26.77
CA LEU A 500 10.06 -0.28 27.38
C LEU A 500 8.90 -0.14 26.38
N LYS A 501 9.20 -0.04 25.07
CA LYS A 501 8.22 0.09 23.98
C LYS A 501 7.29 1.29 24.14
N LEU A 502 7.82 2.42 24.60
CA LEU A 502 7.03 3.64 24.76
C LEU A 502 6.72 4.29 23.41
N SER A 503 5.55 4.94 23.34
CA SER A 503 5.13 5.72 22.17
C SER A 503 5.96 7.00 21.99
N GLN A 504 5.92 7.60 20.79
CA GLN A 504 6.55 8.90 20.50
C GLN A 504 6.17 9.98 21.53
N TYR A 505 4.88 10.10 21.84
CA TYR A 505 4.37 11.07 22.82
C TYR A 505 4.96 10.85 24.22
N GLN A 506 5.03 9.60 24.67
CA GLN A 506 5.63 9.28 25.96
C GLN A 506 7.13 9.59 25.97
N PHE A 507 7.86 9.20 24.92
CA PHE A 507 9.28 9.51 24.78
C PHE A 507 9.55 11.01 24.87
N GLU A 508 8.81 11.85 24.13
CA GLU A 508 9.00 13.30 24.16
C GLU A 508 8.78 13.88 25.56
N ARG A 509 7.81 13.35 26.32
CA ARG A 509 7.58 13.75 27.71
C ARG A 509 8.73 13.36 28.64
N TYR A 510 9.27 12.15 28.49
CA TYR A 510 10.44 11.73 29.27
C TYR A 510 11.66 12.58 28.91
N GLN A 511 11.97 12.74 27.63
CA GLN A 511 13.10 13.57 27.21
C GLN A 511 12.98 15.02 27.72
N ALA A 512 11.79 15.62 27.65
CA ALA A 512 11.55 16.97 28.15
C ALA A 512 11.76 17.12 29.66
N LEU A 513 11.52 16.06 30.45
CA LEU A 513 11.79 16.06 31.88
C LEU A 513 13.28 16.32 32.18
N TYR A 514 14.17 15.70 31.40
CA TYR A 514 15.62 15.81 31.55
C TYR A 514 16.20 17.14 31.02
N ASN A 515 15.37 18.06 30.50
CA ASN A 515 15.82 19.42 30.19
C ASN A 515 15.99 20.29 31.46
N ASN A 516 15.40 19.87 32.57
CA ASN A 516 15.45 20.58 33.86
C ASN A 516 16.09 19.68 34.93
N LEU A 517 17.29 19.17 34.65
CA LEU A 517 18.03 18.35 35.60
C LEU A 517 18.48 19.16 36.81
N LYS A 518 18.47 18.52 37.97
CA LYS A 518 19.15 19.04 39.17
C LYS A 518 20.65 19.23 38.89
N VAL A 519 21.25 20.24 39.53
CA VAL A 519 22.67 20.59 39.36
C VAL A 519 23.57 20.02 40.47
N ALA A 520 22.97 19.46 41.52
CA ALA A 520 23.65 18.79 42.63
C ALA A 520 22.74 17.71 43.24
N GLU A 521 23.32 16.84 44.07
CA GLU A 521 22.57 15.84 44.84
C GLU A 521 23.06 15.78 46.28
N SER A 522 22.12 15.75 47.22
CA SER A 522 22.38 15.55 48.65
C SER A 522 22.10 14.11 49.10
N CYS A 523 21.63 13.23 48.21
CA CYS A 523 21.54 11.80 48.44
C CYS A 523 22.88 11.13 48.07
N PRO A 524 23.52 10.37 48.97
CA PRO A 524 24.88 9.89 48.77
C PRO A 524 24.96 8.75 47.75
N HIS A 525 26.10 8.66 47.07
CA HIS A 525 26.44 7.46 46.34
C HIS A 525 26.75 6.30 47.28
N VAL A 526 26.23 5.14 46.93
CA VAL A 526 26.51 3.87 47.58
C VAL A 526 26.55 2.79 46.51
N HIS A 527 27.47 1.85 46.67
CA HIS A 527 27.56 0.65 45.88
C HIS A 527 27.85 -0.52 46.82
N VAL A 528 26.98 -1.52 46.80
CA VAL A 528 27.14 -2.76 47.57
C VAL A 528 26.86 -3.91 46.63
N THR A 529 27.69 -4.94 46.68
CA THR A 529 27.45 -6.20 45.96
C THR A 529 27.51 -7.37 46.94
N GLN A 530 26.50 -8.24 46.93
CA GLN A 530 26.45 -9.43 47.77
C GLN A 530 25.65 -10.54 47.07
N ASN A 531 26.17 -11.77 47.06
CA ASN A 531 25.48 -12.95 46.52
C ASN A 531 24.95 -12.77 45.08
N GLY A 532 25.68 -12.02 44.25
CA GLY A 532 25.29 -11.71 42.86
C GLY A 532 24.23 -10.63 42.71
N PHE A 533 23.85 -9.94 43.79
CA PHE A 533 23.00 -8.76 43.78
C PHE A 533 23.83 -7.50 43.97
N THR A 534 23.42 -6.41 43.33
CA THR A 534 24.09 -5.11 43.45
C THR A 534 23.07 -4.05 43.85
N PHE A 535 23.32 -3.32 44.94
CA PHE A 535 22.57 -2.13 45.34
C PHE A 535 23.37 -0.91 44.95
N ARG A 536 22.75 0.04 44.26
CA ARG A 536 23.40 1.31 43.91
C ARG A 536 22.42 2.44 43.73
N LYS A 537 22.92 3.66 43.89
CA LYS A 537 22.25 4.89 43.41
C LYS A 537 22.35 4.96 41.89
N LEU A 538 21.28 5.37 41.20
CA LEU A 538 21.35 5.74 39.78
C LEU A 538 22.00 7.12 39.62
N ALA A 539 22.70 7.33 38.50
CA ALA A 539 23.17 8.67 38.15
C ALA A 539 21.98 9.62 37.97
N TYR A 540 22.14 10.91 38.30
CA TYR A 540 21.04 11.87 38.27
C TYR A 540 20.44 12.08 36.88
N ASP A 541 21.25 11.87 35.84
CA ASP A 541 20.90 12.01 34.43
C ASP A 541 20.54 10.66 33.77
N ASP A 542 20.58 9.54 34.51
CA ASP A 542 20.17 8.23 33.99
C ASP A 542 18.66 8.21 33.71
N PRO A 543 18.24 8.10 32.43
CA PRO A 543 16.84 8.14 32.04
C PRO A 543 15.97 7.08 32.73
N LYS A 544 16.58 5.98 33.17
CA LYS A 544 15.89 4.90 33.87
C LYS A 544 15.27 5.37 35.17
N GLY A 545 15.80 6.40 35.84
CA GLY A 545 15.27 6.89 37.11
C GLY A 545 13.78 7.23 37.04
N ALA A 546 13.39 8.08 36.09
CA ALA A 546 11.99 8.43 35.85
C ALA A 546 11.14 7.26 35.29
N LEU A 547 11.78 6.21 34.77
CA LEU A 547 11.14 5.03 34.18
C LEU A 547 11.04 3.85 35.16
N LEU A 548 11.56 3.98 36.39
CA LEU A 548 11.64 2.89 37.34
C LEU A 548 10.30 2.22 37.62
N GLY A 549 9.20 2.98 37.72
CA GLY A 549 7.87 2.40 37.87
C GLY A 549 7.49 1.45 36.73
N LEU A 550 7.85 1.76 35.49
CA LEU A 550 7.61 0.85 34.37
C LEU A 550 8.53 -0.39 34.41
N ILE A 551 9.76 -0.22 34.91
CA ILE A 551 10.74 -1.31 35.03
C ILE A 551 10.35 -2.29 36.14
N THR A 552 9.84 -1.78 37.26
CA THR A 552 9.49 -2.57 38.45
C THR A 552 7.98 -2.82 38.61
N ASN A 553 7.16 -2.50 37.60
CA ASN A 553 5.69 -2.60 37.63
C ASN A 553 5.01 -1.82 38.78
N CYS A 554 5.52 -0.62 39.09
CA CYS A 554 4.98 0.32 40.07
C CYS A 554 4.43 1.59 39.38
N CYS A 555 3.64 2.41 40.10
CA CYS A 555 3.07 3.66 39.61
C CYS A 555 4.04 4.85 39.54
N GLN A 556 5.32 4.68 39.92
CA GLN A 556 6.37 5.72 39.89
C GLN A 556 6.90 5.97 38.47
N HIS A 557 6.07 6.54 37.61
CA HIS A 557 6.41 6.93 36.25
C HIS A 557 5.49 8.06 35.79
N LEU A 558 5.80 8.74 34.67
CA LEU A 558 5.11 9.97 34.27
C LEU A 558 3.60 9.86 34.03
N GLU A 559 3.13 8.64 33.73
CA GLU A 559 1.72 8.30 33.48
C GLU A 559 1.03 7.65 34.69
N GLY A 560 1.75 7.42 35.78
CA GLY A 560 1.24 6.74 36.97
C GLY A 560 0.84 7.71 38.09
N ALA A 561 0.21 7.18 39.13
CA ALA A 561 -0.23 7.97 40.30
C ALA A 561 0.95 8.66 41.01
N ALA A 562 2.12 8.03 41.04
CA ALA A 562 3.35 8.57 41.62
C ALA A 562 4.22 9.32 40.57
N SER A 563 3.60 9.93 39.56
CA SER A 563 4.28 10.79 38.57
C SER A 563 5.05 11.94 39.21
N ALA A 564 4.55 12.47 40.34
CA ALA A 564 5.25 13.51 41.09
C ALA A 564 6.59 13.03 41.66
N CYS A 565 6.68 11.78 42.16
CA CYS A 565 7.90 11.18 42.67
C CYS A 565 8.95 10.98 41.57
N ALA A 566 8.52 10.50 40.39
CA ALA A 566 9.41 10.34 39.24
C ALA A 566 10.01 11.68 38.78
N LYS A 567 9.23 12.77 38.82
CA LYS A 567 9.73 14.12 38.52
C LYS A 567 10.67 14.63 39.61
N HIS A 568 10.27 14.49 40.87
CA HIS A 568 11.01 14.97 42.04
C HIS A 568 12.42 14.35 42.10
N GLY A 569 12.54 13.04 41.89
CA GLY A 569 13.86 12.39 41.87
C GLY A 569 14.79 12.81 40.73
N VAL A 570 14.27 13.35 39.63
CA VAL A 570 15.08 13.90 38.53
C VAL A 570 15.47 15.37 38.78
N GLN A 571 14.54 16.15 39.34
CA GLN A 571 14.63 17.62 39.35
C GLN A 571 15.09 18.22 40.68
N GLU A 572 14.95 17.49 41.79
CA GLU A 572 15.23 18.02 43.12
C GLU A 572 16.53 17.47 43.70
N GLU A 573 17.40 18.37 44.15
CA GLU A 573 18.73 18.05 44.72
C GLU A 573 18.62 17.22 46.01
N SER A 574 17.48 17.31 46.69
CA SER A 574 17.18 16.55 47.91
C SER A 574 16.61 15.16 47.65
N SER A 575 16.71 14.65 46.42
CA SER A 575 16.11 13.38 46.03
C SER A 575 17.01 12.59 45.08
N ALA A 576 16.86 11.26 45.08
CA ALA A 576 17.54 10.36 44.15
C ALA A 576 16.76 9.04 43.98
N PHE A 577 17.27 8.20 43.08
CA PHE A 577 16.76 6.84 42.87
C PHE A 577 17.82 5.81 43.23
N TYR A 578 17.41 4.75 43.91
CA TYR A 578 18.26 3.62 44.25
C TYR A 578 17.65 2.34 43.69
N VAL A 579 18.51 1.42 43.28
CA VAL A 579 18.10 0.16 42.64
C VAL A 579 18.84 -1.02 43.23
N VAL A 580 18.19 -2.18 43.18
CA VAL A 580 18.83 -3.49 43.33
C VAL A 580 18.81 -4.19 41.98
N GLU A 581 19.96 -4.68 41.54
CA GLU A 581 20.15 -5.39 40.29
C GLU A 581 20.53 -6.86 40.53
N LYS A 582 20.04 -7.75 39.67
CA LYS A 582 20.47 -9.15 39.57
C LYS A 582 20.77 -9.46 38.11
N ASP A 583 21.98 -9.94 37.83
CA ASP A 583 22.45 -10.26 36.47
C ASP A 583 22.25 -9.10 35.47
N GLY A 584 22.54 -7.86 35.94
CA GLY A 584 22.40 -6.63 35.15
C GLY A 584 20.96 -6.16 34.91
N LYS A 585 19.96 -6.76 35.57
CA LYS A 585 18.55 -6.32 35.51
C LYS A 585 18.13 -5.70 36.84
N ILE A 586 17.50 -4.54 36.79
CA ILE A 586 16.85 -3.92 37.95
C ILE A 586 15.68 -4.80 38.40
N ILE A 587 15.72 -5.27 39.64
CA ILE A 587 14.69 -6.11 40.25
C ILE A 587 13.93 -5.41 41.37
N ALA A 588 14.53 -4.39 41.99
CA ALA A 588 13.87 -3.55 42.99
C ALA A 588 14.37 -2.11 42.90
N GLN A 589 13.57 -1.19 43.43
CA GLN A 589 13.86 0.24 43.42
C GLN A 589 13.27 0.97 44.61
N SER A 590 13.84 2.13 44.91
CA SER A 590 13.25 3.16 45.77
C SER A 590 13.52 4.54 45.22
N TRP A 591 12.48 5.36 45.18
CA TRP A 591 12.64 6.81 45.27
C TRP A 591 13.02 7.18 46.70
N ALA A 592 14.02 8.04 46.84
CA ALA A 592 14.52 8.49 48.12
C ALA A 592 14.56 10.01 48.21
N TRP A 593 14.43 10.53 49.42
CA TRP A 593 14.42 11.95 49.70
C TRP A 593 15.14 12.26 51.02
N ARG A 594 15.70 13.47 51.14
CA ARG A 594 16.31 13.98 52.37
C ARG A 594 15.27 14.64 53.26
N SER A 595 15.32 14.34 54.56
CA SER A 595 14.49 15.00 55.56
C SER A 595 15.03 16.38 55.95
N GLN A 596 14.18 17.23 56.53
CA GLN A 596 14.59 18.52 57.12
C GLN A 596 15.61 18.37 58.25
N LYS A 597 15.71 17.18 58.85
CA LYS A 597 16.69 16.85 59.90
C LYS A 597 18.00 16.29 59.34
N GLY A 598 18.10 16.11 58.03
CA GLY A 598 19.27 15.54 57.38
C GLY A 598 19.28 14.02 57.33
N ASP A 599 18.16 13.34 57.51
CA ASP A 599 18.07 11.89 57.32
C ASP A 599 17.89 11.56 55.83
N LEU A 600 18.16 10.30 55.44
CA LEU A 600 17.76 9.75 54.15
C LEU A 600 16.52 8.88 54.36
N VAL A 601 15.49 9.08 53.54
CA VAL A 601 14.28 8.26 53.56
C VAL A 601 14.08 7.59 52.22
N PHE A 602 13.95 6.27 52.22
CA PHE A 602 13.39 5.52 51.10
C PHE A 602 11.85 5.53 51.21
N ASP A 603 11.16 6.11 50.23
CA ASP A 603 9.70 6.33 50.32
C ASP A 603 8.92 5.01 50.40
N SER A 604 9.25 4.08 49.50
CA SER A 604 8.82 2.68 49.51
C SER A 604 9.88 1.82 48.85
N ILE A 605 9.77 0.49 48.99
CA ILE A 605 10.60 -0.49 48.28
C ILE A 605 9.71 -1.28 47.33
N GLU A 606 9.90 -1.05 46.04
CA GLU A 606 9.12 -1.65 44.96
C GLU A 606 9.95 -2.72 44.26
N ALA A 607 9.36 -3.86 43.90
CA ALA A 607 10.08 -4.94 43.24
C ALA A 607 9.22 -5.63 42.18
N VAL A 608 9.88 -6.15 41.14
CA VAL A 608 9.22 -6.89 40.05
C VAL A 608 8.52 -8.16 40.55
N SER A 609 9.00 -8.74 41.66
CA SER A 609 8.45 -9.93 42.30
C SER A 609 8.99 -10.10 43.71
N ASN A 610 8.31 -10.90 44.54
CA ASN A 610 8.74 -11.21 45.91
C ASN A 610 9.80 -12.31 45.98
N VAL A 611 10.21 -12.90 44.86
CA VAL A 611 11.13 -14.06 44.82
C VAL A 611 12.48 -13.75 45.48
N TYR A 612 12.94 -12.50 45.40
CA TYR A 612 14.24 -12.07 45.93
C TYR A 612 14.13 -11.22 47.21
N GLN A 613 12.99 -11.24 47.90
CA GLN A 613 12.72 -10.31 49.01
C GLN A 613 13.76 -10.38 50.14
N ASP A 614 14.29 -11.57 50.47
CA ASP A 614 15.31 -11.73 51.52
C ASP A 614 16.64 -11.10 51.10
N SER A 615 17.05 -11.32 49.85
CA SER A 615 18.26 -10.71 49.29
C SER A 615 18.09 -9.19 49.18
N ILE A 616 16.93 -8.71 48.72
CA ILE A 616 16.64 -7.28 48.67
C ILE A 616 16.69 -6.67 50.07
N ALA A 617 16.05 -7.29 51.06
CA ALA A 617 16.09 -6.83 52.46
C ALA A 617 17.53 -6.71 52.98
N SER A 618 18.36 -7.73 52.74
CA SER A 618 19.77 -7.71 53.12
C SER A 618 20.55 -6.61 52.40
N MET A 619 20.29 -6.39 51.10
CA MET A 619 20.95 -5.32 50.34
C MET A 619 20.58 -3.93 50.86
N TYR A 620 19.31 -3.67 51.19
CA TYR A 620 18.87 -2.40 51.78
C TYR A 620 19.49 -2.18 53.16
N GLN A 621 19.60 -3.22 53.99
CA GLN A 621 20.24 -3.13 55.30
C GLN A 621 21.72 -2.73 55.17
N LEU A 622 22.48 -3.48 54.36
CA LEU A 622 23.91 -3.23 54.14
C LEU A 622 24.16 -1.86 53.50
N ALA A 623 23.36 -1.48 52.51
CA ALA A 623 23.48 -0.17 51.88
C ALA A 623 23.19 0.96 52.88
N SER A 624 22.18 0.79 53.73
CA SER A 624 21.83 1.77 54.75
C SER A 624 22.96 1.98 55.76
N GLU A 625 23.58 0.90 56.22
CA GLU A 625 24.76 0.97 57.10
C GLU A 625 25.93 1.72 56.44
N LYS A 626 26.18 1.49 55.14
CA LYS A 626 27.21 2.22 54.38
C LYS A 626 26.86 3.69 54.08
N ILE A 627 25.59 4.06 54.16
CA ILE A 627 25.12 5.42 53.91
C ILE A 627 25.33 6.32 55.13
N ILE A 628 25.30 5.74 56.33
CA ILE A 628 25.51 6.47 57.58
C ILE A 628 26.83 7.26 57.56
N GLY A 629 26.79 8.49 58.07
CA GLY A 629 27.91 9.44 58.07
C GLY A 629 28.12 10.18 56.76
N LYS A 630 27.69 9.62 55.62
CA LYS A 630 27.85 10.28 54.31
C LYS A 630 26.91 11.47 54.20
N LEU A 631 27.43 12.61 53.75
CA LEU A 631 26.65 13.84 53.55
C LEU A 631 25.78 14.20 54.77
N GLY A 632 26.34 14.00 55.98
CA GLY A 632 25.69 14.30 57.25
C GLY A 632 24.46 13.44 57.58
N ILE A 633 24.33 12.24 57.00
CA ILE A 633 23.22 11.33 57.29
C ILE A 633 23.46 10.60 58.60
N ASN A 634 22.61 10.88 59.59
CA ASN A 634 22.64 10.18 60.88
C ASN A 634 21.67 9.00 60.92
N ARG A 635 20.59 9.03 60.12
CA ARG A 635 19.61 7.95 60.03
C ARG A 635 19.19 7.66 58.60
N VAL A 636 18.95 6.39 58.34
CA VAL A 636 18.31 5.90 57.12
C VAL A 636 16.98 5.29 57.51
N LEU A 637 15.90 5.82 56.94
CA LEU A 637 14.52 5.44 57.20
C LEU A 637 13.86 4.84 55.95
N VAL A 638 12.78 4.10 56.14
CA VAL A 638 11.93 3.58 55.05
C VAL A 638 10.47 3.85 55.38
N GLY A 639 9.64 4.17 54.39
CA GLY A 639 8.21 4.31 54.58
C GLY A 639 7.56 3.11 55.26
N SER A 640 6.61 3.38 56.17
CA SER A 640 5.79 2.39 56.85
C SER A 640 4.50 2.14 56.06
N THR A 641 4.64 1.81 54.78
CA THR A 641 3.54 1.54 53.85
C THR A 641 3.36 0.04 53.59
N SER A 642 2.16 -0.36 53.17
CA SER A 642 1.89 -1.69 52.63
C SER A 642 2.14 -1.80 51.12
N TYR A 643 2.54 -0.71 50.46
CA TYR A 643 2.88 -0.71 49.03
C TYR A 643 4.23 -1.40 48.74
N GLY A 644 4.35 -1.91 47.51
CA GLY A 644 5.49 -2.68 47.06
C GLY A 644 5.75 -3.92 47.91
N ILE A 645 7.01 -4.15 48.24
CA ILE A 645 7.47 -5.20 49.16
C ILE A 645 7.94 -4.63 50.51
N THR A 646 7.66 -3.35 50.76
CA THR A 646 8.13 -2.59 51.93
C THR A 646 7.76 -3.29 53.24
N TYR A 647 6.51 -3.73 53.36
CA TYR A 647 6.02 -4.45 54.55
C TYR A 647 6.70 -5.81 54.73
N ASN A 648 6.99 -6.53 53.64
CA ASN A 648 7.68 -7.82 53.72
C ASN A 648 9.12 -7.62 54.22
N ILE A 649 9.83 -6.61 53.70
CA ILE A 649 11.19 -6.28 54.13
C ILE A 649 11.21 -5.90 55.61
N LYS A 650 10.24 -5.09 56.06
CA LYS A 650 10.09 -4.77 57.48
C LYS A 650 10.01 -6.02 58.35
N ASN A 651 9.20 -7.01 57.94
CA ASN A 651 9.03 -8.27 58.65
C ASN A 651 10.29 -9.16 58.62
N ILE A 652 10.96 -9.26 57.47
CA ILE A 652 12.20 -10.04 57.29
C ILE A 652 13.31 -9.50 58.19
N LEU A 653 13.48 -8.18 58.21
CA LEU A 653 14.49 -7.53 59.05
C LEU A 653 14.07 -7.45 60.53
N GLN A 654 12.82 -7.79 60.86
CA GLN A 654 12.25 -7.68 62.20
C GLN A 654 12.42 -6.26 62.79
N LYS A 655 12.27 -5.24 61.95
CA LYS A 655 12.46 -3.81 62.32
C LYS A 655 11.14 -3.04 62.32
N GLY A 656 11.22 -1.79 62.81
CA GLY A 656 10.13 -0.80 62.74
C GLY A 656 9.07 -0.92 63.83
N SER A 657 9.51 -1.24 65.05
CA SER A 657 8.77 -0.97 66.29
C SER A 657 8.59 0.53 66.52
N GLU A 658 9.60 1.34 66.20
CA GLU A 658 9.55 2.80 66.23
C GLU A 658 9.11 3.38 64.88
N ILE A 659 8.26 4.40 64.94
CA ILE A 659 7.71 5.09 63.78
C ILE A 659 8.05 6.59 63.87
N PHE A 660 8.58 7.11 62.76
CA PHE A 660 8.94 8.51 62.55
C PHE A 660 7.96 9.16 61.57
N SER A 661 7.90 10.50 61.57
CA SER A 661 7.15 11.28 60.58
C SER A 661 7.99 12.47 60.11
N GLU A 662 9.12 12.13 59.50
CA GLU A 662 10.03 13.11 58.92
C GLU A 662 9.38 13.85 57.76
N GLN A 663 9.77 15.11 57.59
CA GLN A 663 9.30 15.98 56.52
C GLN A 663 10.41 16.19 55.50
N MET A 664 10.06 16.23 54.22
CA MET A 664 11.00 16.47 53.13
C MET A 664 11.62 17.88 53.24
N VAL A 665 12.88 18.03 52.80
CA VAL A 665 13.47 19.35 52.58
C VAL A 665 12.66 20.14 51.54
N LYS A 666 12.21 19.44 50.49
CA LYS A 666 11.36 19.99 49.43
C LYS A 666 10.15 19.10 49.22
N ASP A 667 8.97 19.68 49.36
CA ASP A 667 7.71 18.94 49.27
C ASP A 667 7.49 18.29 47.89
N CYS A 668 6.93 17.08 47.91
CA CYS A 668 6.39 16.39 46.76
C CYS A 668 4.87 16.25 46.93
N SER A 669 4.09 16.41 45.85
CA SER A 669 2.62 16.29 45.92
C SER A 669 2.12 14.85 46.14
N TYR A 670 3.01 13.85 46.11
CA TYR A 670 2.73 12.45 46.37
C TYR A 670 3.85 11.87 47.24
N MET A 671 3.49 11.07 48.25
CA MET A 671 4.44 10.24 49.01
C MET A 671 3.70 9.07 49.67
N ASP A 672 4.29 7.89 49.62
CA ASP A 672 3.80 6.71 50.33
C ASP A 672 4.38 6.63 51.75
N GLY A 673 5.61 7.11 51.93
CA GLY A 673 6.35 7.09 53.18
C GLY A 673 6.04 8.26 54.12
N LYS A 674 4.77 8.61 54.36
CA LYS A 674 4.39 9.69 55.33
C LYS A 674 4.84 9.43 56.76
N ASN A 675 4.83 8.15 57.13
CA ASN A 675 5.40 7.62 58.35
C ASN A 675 6.53 6.68 57.96
N GLN A 676 7.59 6.62 58.74
CA GLN A 676 8.78 5.83 58.42
C GLN A 676 9.23 4.96 59.60
N TRP A 677 10.02 3.94 59.32
CA TRP A 677 10.68 3.11 60.32
C TRP A 677 12.19 3.08 60.07
N LEU A 678 12.97 2.74 61.10
CA LEU A 678 14.42 2.81 61.08
C LEU A 678 15.06 1.61 60.36
N LEU A 679 15.95 1.87 59.38
CA LEU A 679 16.86 0.87 58.82
C LEU A 679 18.25 0.93 59.48
N ALA A 680 18.82 2.13 59.61
CA ALA A 680 20.14 2.33 60.22
C ALA A 680 20.23 3.69 60.91
N GLU A 681 21.03 3.78 61.97
CA GLU A 681 21.32 5.01 62.73
C GLU A 681 22.76 4.99 63.20
N THR A 682 23.38 6.16 63.35
CA THR A 682 24.67 6.32 64.04
C THR A 682 24.55 5.95 65.51
N GLY A 683 25.53 5.24 66.08
CA GLY A 683 25.59 5.03 67.53
C GLY A 683 25.85 6.31 68.35
N ASP A 684 26.26 7.40 67.69
CA ASP A 684 26.60 8.69 68.29
C ASP A 684 25.55 9.78 68.02
N GLU A 685 25.45 10.77 68.91
CA GLU A 685 24.45 11.85 68.84
C GLU A 685 24.48 12.61 67.49
N PRO A 686 23.30 12.96 66.94
CA PRO A 686 23.20 13.56 65.62
C PRO A 686 23.92 14.92 65.53
N ILE A 687 24.82 15.05 64.56
CA ILE A 687 25.48 16.31 64.23
C ILE A 687 24.41 17.32 63.79
N LYS A 688 24.09 18.30 64.64
CA LYS A 688 23.15 19.39 64.30
C LYS A 688 23.75 20.28 63.21
N LEU A 689 23.34 20.06 61.96
CA LEU A 689 23.64 20.96 60.85
C LEU A 689 23.00 22.34 61.12
N LYS A 690 23.82 23.36 61.37
CA LYS A 690 23.36 24.75 61.51
C LYS A 690 22.98 25.27 60.13
N LYS A 691 21.80 25.91 60.04
CA LYS A 691 21.13 26.45 58.83
C LYS A 691 21.94 27.48 58.00
N ARG A 692 23.23 27.73 58.27
CA ARG A 692 24.00 28.84 57.68
C ARG A 692 25.25 28.45 56.88
N ASP A 693 25.67 27.19 56.86
CA ASP A 693 27.03 26.87 56.36
C ASP A 693 27.09 26.26 54.95
N ILE A 694 26.00 26.29 54.18
CA ILE A 694 26.05 25.94 52.75
C ILE A 694 25.85 27.21 51.92
N LYS A 695 26.96 27.93 51.67
CA LYS A 695 27.10 28.76 50.48
C LYS A 695 28.13 28.08 49.59
N PRO A 696 27.80 27.65 48.36
CA PRO A 696 28.81 27.20 47.42
C PRO A 696 29.61 28.43 46.97
N SER A 697 30.77 28.67 47.58
CA SER A 697 31.75 29.62 47.07
C SER A 697 32.81 28.89 46.25
N ILE A 698 32.44 28.44 45.05
CA ILE A 698 33.44 28.03 44.07
C ILE A 698 33.79 29.29 43.27
N LYS A 699 34.91 29.92 43.61
CA LYS A 699 35.63 30.79 42.67
C LYS A 699 36.68 29.93 41.96
N PRO A 700 36.65 29.82 40.62
CA PRO A 700 37.59 28.98 39.90
C PRO A 700 38.89 29.76 39.67
N LYS A 701 39.90 29.57 40.52
CA LYS A 701 41.30 29.83 40.19
C LYS A 701 42.23 29.01 41.07
N HIS A 702 42.48 27.76 40.69
CA HIS A 702 43.79 27.14 40.87
C HIS A 702 44.02 26.17 39.72
N GLN A 703 45.10 26.36 38.96
CA GLN A 703 45.66 25.33 38.09
C GLN A 703 46.13 24.21 39.03
N SER A 704 45.42 23.10 39.10
CA SER A 704 45.83 21.94 39.90
C SER A 704 46.99 21.25 39.19
N ILE A 705 48.02 20.93 39.98
CA ILE A 705 49.08 20.02 39.59
C ILE A 705 48.48 18.63 39.78
N VAL A 706 48.14 17.94 38.68
CA VAL A 706 47.58 16.58 38.75
C VAL A 706 48.61 15.67 39.43
N SER A 707 48.26 15.17 40.61
CA SER A 707 49.12 14.29 41.41
C SER A 707 48.58 12.88 41.31
N ASN A 708 49.12 12.05 40.40
CA ASN A 708 48.74 10.64 40.26
C ASN A 708 49.56 9.74 41.22
N THR A 709 49.64 10.11 42.50
CA THR A 709 50.32 9.33 43.54
C THR A 709 49.37 8.98 44.68
N LEU A 710 49.58 7.84 45.34
CA LEU A 710 48.90 7.52 46.59
C LEU A 710 49.35 8.53 47.66
N LEU A 711 48.43 9.06 48.46
CA LEU A 711 48.74 9.92 49.59
C LEU A 711 48.12 9.30 50.85
N GLU A 712 48.95 8.68 51.66
CA GLU A 712 48.54 8.06 52.92
C GLU A 712 48.02 9.15 53.87
N GLY A 713 46.79 8.99 54.37
CA GLY A 713 46.09 9.98 55.19
C GLY A 713 45.32 11.07 54.42
N SER A 714 44.97 10.84 53.15
CA SER A 714 44.06 11.72 52.41
C SER A 714 42.58 11.54 52.77
N ASP A 715 42.20 10.39 53.33
CA ASP A 715 40.82 9.95 53.56
C ASP A 715 39.95 9.91 52.28
N VAL A 716 40.55 9.89 51.10
CA VAL A 716 39.88 9.78 49.79
C VAL A 716 40.22 8.41 49.18
N TYR A 717 39.23 7.51 49.01
CA TYR A 717 39.45 6.11 48.61
C TYR A 717 38.87 5.75 47.24
N CYS A 718 39.72 5.40 46.27
CA CYS A 718 39.34 5.07 44.90
C CYS A 718 38.12 4.15 44.83
N GLU A 719 37.06 4.60 44.14
CA GLU A 719 35.78 3.88 44.06
C GLU A 719 35.84 2.48 43.41
N TYR A 720 36.91 2.21 42.66
CA TYR A 720 37.07 0.94 41.93
C TYR A 720 37.88 -0.11 42.71
N CYS A 721 38.76 0.32 43.62
CA CYS A 721 39.71 -0.59 44.27
C CYS A 721 39.98 -0.30 45.75
N ASP A 722 39.29 0.68 46.33
CA ASP A 722 39.40 1.12 47.73
C ASP A 722 40.82 1.58 48.16
N ALA A 723 41.72 1.85 47.20
CA ALA A 723 43.03 2.42 47.50
C ALA A 723 42.89 3.90 47.89
N GLU A 724 43.59 4.33 48.93
CA GLU A 724 43.64 5.74 49.32
C GLU A 724 44.44 6.56 48.29
N VAL A 725 43.81 7.59 47.72
CA VAL A 725 44.32 8.39 46.60
C VAL A 725 44.33 9.88 46.94
N HIS A 726 45.15 10.65 46.24
CA HIS A 726 45.18 12.10 46.42
C HIS A 726 43.85 12.75 45.96
N PRO A 727 43.36 13.80 46.64
CA PRO A 727 42.21 14.61 46.20
C PRO A 727 42.38 15.35 44.87
N ASP A 728 43.51 15.17 44.18
CA ASP A 728 43.80 15.76 42.86
C ASP A 728 44.19 14.67 41.84
N CYS A 729 43.92 13.39 42.16
CA CYS A 729 44.14 12.30 41.23
C CYS A 729 43.05 12.32 40.14
N GLU A 730 43.44 12.36 38.88
CA GLU A 730 42.51 12.09 37.77
C GLU A 730 42.42 10.60 37.46
N ILE A 731 43.48 9.85 37.76
CA ILE A 731 43.58 8.42 37.52
C ILE A 731 44.03 7.75 38.81
N CYS A 732 43.35 6.66 39.19
CA CYS A 732 43.75 5.89 40.35
C CYS A 732 45.15 5.30 40.11
N PRO A 733 46.15 5.58 40.97
CA PRO A 733 47.49 5.02 40.82
C PRO A 733 47.51 3.49 40.95
N ASN A 734 46.51 2.91 41.64
CA ASN A 734 46.44 1.49 41.94
C ASN A 734 45.71 0.68 40.85
N CYS A 735 44.53 1.11 40.41
CA CYS A 735 43.72 0.37 39.43
C CYS A 735 43.70 1.00 38.02
N HIS A 736 44.29 2.18 37.85
CA HIS A 736 44.33 2.93 36.58
C HIS A 736 42.97 3.35 36.01
N GLU A 737 41.89 3.24 36.79
CA GLU A 737 40.58 3.77 36.43
C GLU A 737 40.57 5.29 36.53
N ASN A 738 39.81 5.94 35.65
CA ASN A 738 39.59 7.38 35.70
C ASN A 738 38.71 7.70 36.90
N ILE A 739 39.23 8.50 37.81
CA ILE A 739 38.58 8.91 39.04
C ILE A 739 38.38 10.43 39.11
N ALA A 740 38.68 11.17 38.03
CA ALA A 740 38.65 12.64 38.01
C ALA A 740 37.28 13.26 38.30
N GLU A 741 36.18 12.56 37.98
CA GLU A 741 34.83 13.00 38.31
C GLU A 741 34.41 12.63 39.75
N TRP A 742 35.13 11.68 40.36
CA TRP A 742 34.82 11.10 41.66
C TRP A 742 35.61 11.75 42.81
N VAL A 743 36.88 12.09 42.57
CA VAL A 743 37.75 12.87 43.47
C VAL A 743 37.27 14.32 43.52
#